data_AF-A0A803LGF9-F1
#
_entry.id   AF-A0A803LGF9-F1
#
_cell.length_a   1.000
_cell.length_b   1.000
_cell.length_c   1.000
_cell.angle_alpha   90.00
_cell.angle_beta   90.00
_cell.angle_gamma   90.00
#
_symmetry.space_group_name_H-M   'P 1'
#
loop_
_entity.id
_entity.type
_entity.pdbx_description
1 polymer ?
#
loop_
_entity_poly.entity_id
_entity_poly.type
_entity_poly.pdbx_seq_one_letter_code
_entity_poly.pdbx_strand_id
1 'polypeptide(L)'
;MKERMLKLHFTLIFPCTLALFFLANSYDGPLYDSSAYTECKEHPEDPLYNGGNLQDYRNCCISDPSIPSFMINNLSTAFYTLSAKQGCWSFLKGGFVLDSPSKSSILYFKDNGKSTNVSVASASLQPFSEEQWRLNQQAIINREHKRFVTVHVSNLHGERLVGASITIQQIYKDFPIGSAIAATIIGNLPYQSWFLKRFNAAVFENELKWYATEPEPGKINYTLADQMLEFVRANQITTRGHNIFWEDMDYTPAWVKKLEGPDLQQAVNSRITSLMNRFREEFIHWDVSNEMLHFNFYEQRLGPNATLDFFKTAHQADPLATLFMNEFNVVETCNDGNSTVDDYVRRLRELKAGGVTMDGIGLEGHFSVPNPPLIRAILDKLGTLGLPIWLTEVDISHTIDKQTQGVYLEQVLREGYSHQSVKGLMLWTALHPEGKCYQMCLTDNNFQNLPAGEIVDKLLKEWQTGIVEGCKENPEKALYKGGILKDNVLQEVPRGSFEHSPAFLLHNLPGATIYSFSIWVKIKGADSTLIRASLTSENENYSCIGSVIASSGCWSFLKGGFTLLSPSKLSTLYFQNSRGNVDIELSSASLLPFTNDEWKTDQQSKIKSVRTSSAIPFCFAIQRLRKRAATIHVSDEYGNRLQGAEITLQQVSKDFPLGSAISKNILGNLPYQEWFVKRFNAAVFENELKWSATEPKPGKLNYTIPDKLLDFVRSNKLIARGHNIFWEAPSYTPSWVLNLTGSDLEQAVNSRIASLMDKYKGEFIHWDVSNEMLHYGFYEDKLGPNATLSFFETAHQADPLATLFMNEFNVVETCNDVNSSVDSYIAKLRGLQLGGIVMDGIGLEGHFTVPNPSLIRATLDKLATLGLPIWLTEIDISNTLDKQTQATYLEVVLREGFSHPSVKGIILWTALNPYGCYRMCLTDNNFQNLPAGDVVDRLLKEWQTEEIQGDTDKYGSYSFSGFLGEYNVHVVFKNKTTNSTFSLSQSDETKHINIKL
;
A
#
# COMPACT_ATOMS: atom_id res chain seq x y z
N MET A 1 -14.75 1.21 38.32
CA MET A 1 -14.34 -0.20 38.10
C MET A 1 -12.82 -0.23 38.07
N LYS A 2 -12.16 -1.02 38.93
CA LYS A 2 -10.69 -1.12 38.92
C LYS A 2 -10.27 -1.99 37.72
N GLU A 3 -9.54 -1.42 36.78
CA GLU A 3 -8.82 -2.16 35.73
C GLU A 3 -7.84 -3.14 36.41
N ARG A 4 -7.72 -4.37 35.88
CA ARG A 4 -6.78 -5.38 36.41
C ARG A 4 -5.78 -5.77 35.33
N MET A 5 -4.52 -5.85 35.71
CA MET A 5 -3.41 -6.18 34.82
C MET A 5 -3.15 -7.69 34.84
N LEU A 6 -3.20 -8.33 33.68
CA LEU A 6 -2.87 -9.76 33.51
C LEU A 6 -1.41 -9.91 33.03
N LYS A 7 -0.65 -10.86 33.60
CA LYS A 7 0.70 -11.29 33.20
C LYS A 7 0.72 -12.76 32.78
N LEU A 8 1.28 -13.09 31.61
CA LEU A 8 1.55 -14.48 31.24
C LEU A 8 2.90 -14.98 31.79
N HIS A 9 3.03 -16.27 32.15
CA HIS A 9 4.28 -16.89 32.65
C HIS A 9 4.46 -18.31 32.05
N PHE A 10 5.68 -18.86 31.99
CA PHE A 10 6.00 -20.22 31.49
C PHE A 10 6.75 -21.09 32.53
N THR A 11 6.61 -22.42 32.48
CA THR A 11 7.37 -23.38 33.34
C THR A 11 7.65 -24.70 32.59
N LEU A 12 8.87 -25.25 32.72
CA LEU A 12 9.36 -26.48 32.06
C LEU A 12 9.25 -27.73 32.96
N ILE A 13 8.87 -28.88 32.42
CA ILE A 13 8.90 -30.20 33.09
C ILE A 13 9.60 -31.22 32.15
N PHE A 14 10.60 -31.96 32.63
CA PHE A 14 11.35 -33.00 31.88
C PHE A 14 10.88 -34.41 32.24
N PRO A 15 10.78 -35.35 31.26
CA PRO A 15 11.87 -36.33 31.07
C PRO A 15 12.19 -36.76 29.61
N CYS A 16 13.37 -37.38 29.44
CA CYS A 16 13.98 -38.11 28.29
C CYS A 16 13.00 -38.92 27.39
N THR A 17 13.16 -39.20 26.09
CA THR A 17 14.30 -39.45 25.16
C THR A 17 13.87 -39.25 23.68
N LEU A 18 14.82 -39.42 22.75
CA LEU A 18 14.77 -39.48 21.26
C LEU A 18 14.51 -38.19 20.46
N ALA A 19 15.30 -38.06 19.39
CA ALA A 19 15.41 -36.95 18.45
C ALA A 19 14.99 -37.42 17.06
N LEU A 20 14.25 -36.57 16.33
CA LEU A 20 14.03 -36.66 14.90
C LEU A 20 14.20 -35.25 14.33
N PHE A 21 15.18 -35.11 13.43
CA PHE A 21 15.44 -33.90 12.67
C PHE A 21 14.32 -33.71 11.63
N PHE A 22 13.68 -32.53 11.62
CA PHE A 22 12.90 -32.06 10.47
C PHE A 22 13.70 -30.98 9.73
N LEU A 23 13.88 -31.22 8.43
CA LEU A 23 14.46 -30.31 7.46
C LEU A 23 13.52 -29.10 7.25
N ALA A 24 14.14 -27.92 7.18
CA ALA A 24 13.48 -26.63 7.16
C ALA A 24 12.61 -26.43 5.90
N ASN A 25 11.38 -26.00 6.16
CA ASN A 25 10.32 -25.62 5.25
C ASN A 25 10.25 -24.07 5.22
N SER A 26 9.99 -23.42 4.08
CA SER A 26 9.25 -22.12 3.87
C SER A 26 9.67 -21.44 2.55
N TYR A 27 8.83 -20.73 1.78
CA TYR A 27 7.62 -19.99 2.16
C TYR A 27 6.27 -20.41 1.50
N ASP A 28 5.32 -20.83 2.35
CA ASP A 28 3.87 -20.82 2.10
C ASP A 28 3.16 -20.58 3.45
N GLY A 29 3.65 -19.59 4.20
CA GLY A 29 3.07 -19.16 5.48
C GLY A 29 2.17 -17.93 5.28
N PRO A 30 1.21 -17.65 6.16
CA PRO A 30 0.43 -16.41 6.08
C PRO A 30 1.33 -15.18 6.19
N LEU A 31 0.94 -14.05 5.59
CA LEU A 31 1.55 -12.75 5.89
C LEU A 31 1.25 -12.38 7.35
N TYR A 32 2.16 -11.65 8.01
CA TYR A 32 1.88 -11.15 9.35
C TYR A 32 0.68 -10.18 9.30
N ASP A 33 -0.36 -10.50 10.07
CA ASP A 33 -1.48 -9.62 10.33
C ASP A 33 -1.02 -8.47 11.22
N SER A 34 -1.14 -7.22 10.75
CA SER A 34 -0.83 -6.00 11.52
C SER A 34 -2.01 -5.49 12.35
N SER A 35 -3.15 -6.20 12.38
CA SER A 35 -4.32 -5.73 13.11
C SER A 35 -4.09 -5.70 14.62
N ALA A 36 -4.54 -4.64 15.28
CA ALA A 36 -4.53 -4.49 16.72
C ALA A 36 -5.67 -3.57 17.17
N TYR A 37 -6.01 -3.59 18.46
CA TYR A 37 -7.05 -2.74 19.04
C TYR A 37 -6.69 -2.31 20.46
N THR A 38 -7.13 -1.12 20.86
CA THR A 38 -6.95 -0.54 22.20
C THR A 38 -8.28 -0.41 22.98
N GLU A 39 -9.40 -0.83 22.38
CA GLU A 39 -10.73 -0.80 22.97
C GLU A 39 -11.22 -2.21 23.30
N CYS A 40 -12.04 -2.33 24.35
CA CYS A 40 -12.67 -3.60 24.68
C CYS A 40 -13.99 -3.78 23.92
N LYS A 41 -14.33 -5.03 23.58
CA LYS A 41 -15.47 -5.40 22.73
C LYS A 41 -16.49 -6.25 23.48
N GLU A 42 -17.76 -6.19 23.09
CA GLU A 42 -18.83 -6.99 23.72
C GLU A 42 -18.73 -8.49 23.35
N HIS A 43 -18.21 -8.81 22.16
CA HIS A 43 -18.00 -10.19 21.68
C HIS A 43 -16.56 -10.39 21.15
N PRO A 44 -15.95 -11.57 21.34
CA PRO A 44 -14.65 -11.88 20.75
C PRO A 44 -14.79 -12.14 19.25
N GLU A 45 -13.78 -11.78 18.47
CA GLU A 45 -13.72 -12.04 17.01
C GLU A 45 -13.28 -13.48 16.71
N ASP A 46 -13.30 -13.93 15.47
CA ASP A 46 -12.70 -15.23 15.14
C ASP A 46 -11.17 -15.21 15.29
N PRO A 47 -10.55 -16.36 15.62
CA PRO A 47 -9.11 -16.42 15.81
C PRO A 47 -8.35 -16.07 14.53
N LEU A 48 -7.33 -15.20 14.65
CA LEU A 48 -6.41 -14.89 13.56
C LEU A 48 -5.80 -16.17 12.99
N TYR A 49 -5.44 -16.21 11.70
CA TYR A 49 -4.83 -17.39 11.08
C TYR A 49 -5.65 -18.69 11.28
N ASN A 50 -6.97 -18.57 11.40
CA ASN A 50 -7.91 -19.64 11.76
C ASN A 50 -7.56 -20.37 13.09
N GLY A 51 -6.76 -19.77 13.98
CA GLY A 51 -6.25 -20.39 15.22
C GLY A 51 -4.81 -20.90 15.15
N GLY A 52 -4.18 -20.89 13.97
CA GLY A 52 -2.81 -21.37 13.77
C GLY A 52 -2.54 -22.74 14.39
N ASN A 53 -1.43 -22.87 15.12
CA ASN A 53 -1.05 -24.10 15.82
C ASN A 53 -1.96 -24.47 17.02
N LEU A 54 -2.96 -23.64 17.36
CA LEU A 54 -3.91 -23.91 18.45
C LEU A 54 -5.21 -24.60 17.95
N GLN A 55 -5.36 -24.81 16.64
CA GLN A 55 -6.55 -25.42 16.02
C GLN A 55 -6.84 -26.86 16.50
N ASP A 56 -5.81 -27.66 16.78
CA ASP A 56 -5.94 -29.09 17.14
C ASP A 56 -6.23 -29.32 18.64
N TYR A 57 -6.18 -28.29 19.48
CA TYR A 57 -6.34 -28.40 20.93
C TYR A 57 -7.76 -28.04 21.38
N ARG A 58 -8.78 -28.71 20.82
CA ARG A 58 -10.19 -28.49 21.21
C ARG A 58 -10.59 -29.09 22.57
N ASN A 59 -9.71 -29.83 23.23
CA ASN A 59 -9.91 -30.31 24.60
C ASN A 59 -8.55 -30.49 25.26
N CYS A 60 -8.21 -29.70 26.27
CA CYS A 60 -7.18 -30.13 27.22
C CYS A 60 -7.65 -29.91 28.65
N CYS A 61 -7.77 -31.06 29.32
CA CYS A 61 -8.05 -31.19 30.73
C CYS A 61 -7.00 -30.44 31.55
N ILE A 62 -7.52 -29.79 32.58
CA ILE A 62 -6.81 -28.93 33.48
C ILE A 62 -6.20 -29.77 34.62
N SER A 63 -4.96 -29.47 35.04
CA SER A 63 -4.39 -29.96 36.31
C SER A 63 -4.69 -29.04 37.52
N ASP A 64 -5.18 -27.81 37.29
CA ASP A 64 -5.76 -26.91 38.30
C ASP A 64 -6.88 -26.01 37.69
N PRO A 65 -8.19 -26.29 37.94
CA PRO A 65 -9.33 -25.63 37.28
C PRO A 65 -9.46 -24.12 37.52
N SER A 66 -8.53 -23.52 38.28
CA SER A 66 -8.51 -22.10 38.60
C SER A 66 -7.70 -21.22 37.63
N ILE A 67 -6.93 -21.79 36.68
CA ILE A 67 -6.07 -21.03 35.74
C ILE A 67 -6.20 -21.57 34.29
N PRO A 68 -6.61 -20.76 33.29
CA PRO A 68 -6.62 -21.18 31.89
C PRO A 68 -5.20 -21.45 31.37
N SER A 69 -4.98 -22.59 30.72
CA SER A 69 -3.70 -22.94 30.11
C SER A 69 -3.85 -23.73 28.80
N PHE A 70 -2.87 -23.60 27.89
CA PHE A 70 -2.75 -24.41 26.67
C PHE A 70 -1.42 -25.17 26.67
N MET A 71 -1.46 -26.49 26.44
CA MET A 71 -0.28 -27.33 26.21
C MET A 71 0.13 -27.23 24.73
N ILE A 72 1.40 -26.94 24.46
CA ILE A 72 1.95 -26.71 23.12
C ILE A 72 3.31 -27.43 23.03
N ASN A 73 3.62 -28.13 21.94
CA ASN A 73 4.96 -28.72 21.76
C ASN A 73 5.96 -27.67 21.23
N ASN A 74 7.21 -27.66 21.70
CA ASN A 74 8.29 -26.72 21.28
C ASN A 74 8.12 -25.23 21.60
N LEU A 75 8.33 -24.80 22.86
CA LEU A 75 8.54 -23.37 23.19
C LEU A 75 9.55 -23.11 24.35
N SER A 76 10.18 -21.94 24.33
CA SER A 76 10.84 -21.27 25.47
C SER A 76 10.04 -20.02 25.88
N THR A 77 10.36 -19.47 27.06
CA THR A 77 9.63 -18.42 27.80
C THR A 77 9.31 -17.15 27.00
N ALA A 78 8.05 -16.71 27.06
CA ALA A 78 7.61 -15.39 26.64
C ALA A 78 6.72 -14.74 27.72
N PHE A 79 6.69 -13.43 27.80
CA PHE A 79 5.82 -12.69 28.72
C PHE A 79 5.01 -11.72 27.87
N TYR A 80 3.77 -11.40 28.28
CA TYR A 80 2.98 -10.28 27.75
C TYR A 80 2.08 -9.75 28.86
N THR A 81 1.77 -8.47 28.76
CA THR A 81 0.89 -7.75 29.67
C THR A 81 -0.27 -7.11 28.91
N LEU A 82 -1.45 -7.15 29.52
CA LEU A 82 -2.59 -6.35 29.09
C LEU A 82 -3.41 -5.92 30.30
N SER A 83 -4.07 -4.77 30.17
CA SER A 83 -5.05 -4.30 31.15
C SER A 83 -6.47 -4.66 30.70
N ALA A 84 -7.12 -5.57 31.42
CA ALA A 84 -8.45 -6.07 31.09
C ALA A 84 -9.54 -5.37 31.93
N LYS A 85 -10.68 -5.09 31.29
CA LYS A 85 -11.90 -4.59 31.94
C LYS A 85 -12.91 -5.70 32.17
N GLN A 86 -13.49 -5.75 33.36
CA GLN A 86 -14.56 -6.69 33.68
C GLN A 86 -15.77 -6.44 32.77
N GLY A 87 -16.30 -7.50 32.15
CA GLY A 87 -17.52 -7.43 31.33
C GLY A 87 -17.31 -7.14 29.85
N CYS A 88 -16.06 -7.08 29.35
CA CYS A 88 -15.77 -6.97 27.92
C CYS A 88 -14.47 -7.73 27.53
N TRP A 89 -14.33 -8.05 26.24
CA TRP A 89 -13.18 -8.74 25.66
C TRP A 89 -12.08 -7.75 25.28
N SER A 90 -10.86 -7.98 25.77
CA SER A 90 -9.68 -7.15 25.46
C SER A 90 -8.76 -7.91 24.51
N PHE A 91 -8.17 -7.19 23.54
CA PHE A 91 -7.31 -7.81 22.53
C PHE A 91 -5.87 -7.95 23.05
N LEU A 92 -5.34 -9.17 22.99
CA LEU A 92 -3.94 -9.49 23.29
C LEU A 92 -3.22 -9.89 22.01
N LYS A 93 -2.14 -9.19 21.70
CA LYS A 93 -1.24 -9.54 20.59
C LYS A 93 0.20 -9.47 21.07
N GLY A 94 1.00 -10.41 20.59
CA GLY A 94 2.40 -10.57 20.97
C GLY A 94 3.04 -11.69 20.15
N GLY A 95 4.35 -11.84 20.30
CA GLY A 95 5.11 -12.96 19.71
C GLY A 95 6.50 -13.09 20.32
N PHE A 96 7.08 -14.27 20.20
CA PHE A 96 8.34 -14.62 20.85
C PHE A 96 9.27 -15.32 19.86
N VAL A 97 10.57 -15.29 20.16
CA VAL A 97 11.61 -16.00 19.43
C VAL A 97 12.06 -17.21 20.25
N LEU A 98 12.32 -18.33 19.57
CA LEU A 98 12.79 -19.57 20.21
C LEU A 98 14.29 -19.73 19.97
N ASP A 99 15.07 -19.68 21.05
CA ASP A 99 16.52 -19.87 20.97
C ASP A 99 16.92 -21.34 20.77
N SER A 100 16.03 -22.28 21.12
CA SER A 100 16.25 -23.71 20.93
C SER A 100 14.93 -24.49 20.81
N PRO A 101 14.92 -25.65 20.11
CA PRO A 101 13.76 -26.55 20.07
C PRO A 101 13.40 -27.06 21.48
N SER A 102 12.11 -27.24 21.78
CA SER A 102 11.62 -27.73 23.08
C SER A 102 10.63 -28.90 22.89
N LYS A 103 10.52 -29.88 23.78
CA LYS A 103 9.58 -30.99 23.53
C LYS A 103 8.12 -30.61 23.83
N SER A 104 7.91 -29.78 24.85
CA SER A 104 6.59 -29.38 25.36
C SER A 104 6.69 -28.11 26.21
N SER A 105 5.67 -27.26 26.12
CA SER A 105 5.58 -25.94 26.72
C SER A 105 4.14 -25.57 27.00
N ILE A 106 3.90 -24.71 27.99
CA ILE A 106 2.55 -24.36 28.41
C ILE A 106 2.40 -22.85 28.43
N LEU A 107 1.37 -22.34 27.75
CA LEU A 107 0.99 -20.93 27.79
C LEU A 107 0.00 -20.73 28.96
N TYR A 108 0.39 -19.95 29.98
CA TYR A 108 -0.47 -19.62 31.12
C TYR A 108 -0.97 -18.18 31.07
N PHE A 109 -2.25 -17.98 31.38
CA PHE A 109 -2.82 -16.66 31.61
C PHE A 109 -2.97 -16.43 33.12
N LYS A 110 -2.16 -15.54 33.70
CA LYS A 110 -2.18 -15.26 35.14
C LYS A 110 -2.48 -13.78 35.41
N ASP A 111 -3.11 -13.50 36.54
CA ASP A 111 -3.17 -12.15 37.14
C ASP A 111 -2.02 -12.05 38.16
N ASN A 112 -1.53 -10.85 38.48
CA ASN A 112 -0.39 -10.57 39.39
C ASN A 112 -0.61 -11.08 40.84
N GLY A 113 -0.67 -12.40 41.02
CA GLY A 113 -0.77 -13.07 42.32
C GLY A 113 -2.17 -13.18 42.92
N LYS A 114 -3.25 -12.94 42.17
CA LYS A 114 -4.64 -13.11 42.64
C LYS A 114 -5.39 -14.15 41.80
N SER A 115 -6.21 -14.98 42.45
CA SER A 115 -7.12 -15.94 41.80
C SER A 115 -8.28 -15.19 41.15
N THR A 116 -8.03 -14.58 40.00
CA THR A 116 -9.06 -13.99 39.14
C THR A 116 -9.42 -15.01 38.07
N ASN A 117 -10.73 -15.27 37.87
CA ASN A 117 -11.19 -16.17 36.83
C ASN A 117 -11.03 -15.48 35.46
N VAL A 118 -10.22 -16.05 34.57
CA VAL A 118 -9.86 -15.47 33.27
C VAL A 118 -10.52 -16.30 32.18
N SER A 119 -11.17 -15.64 31.21
CA SER A 119 -11.72 -16.30 30.03
C SER A 119 -10.91 -15.92 28.80
N VAL A 120 -10.52 -16.91 28.01
CA VAL A 120 -9.77 -16.73 26.75
C VAL A 120 -10.63 -17.26 25.61
N ALA A 121 -10.76 -16.47 24.56
CA ALA A 121 -11.44 -16.85 23.33
C ALA A 121 -10.55 -16.48 22.15
N SER A 122 -10.74 -17.18 21.02
CA SER A 122 -10.18 -16.77 19.73
C SER A 122 -8.66 -16.70 19.70
N ALA A 123 -8.02 -17.58 20.45
CA ALA A 123 -6.58 -17.68 20.51
C ALA A 123 -6.00 -18.19 19.18
N SER A 124 -4.85 -17.64 18.80
CA SER A 124 -4.08 -18.09 17.64
C SER A 124 -2.59 -18.03 17.92
N LEU A 125 -1.85 -18.96 17.34
CA LEU A 125 -0.38 -18.97 17.36
C LEU A 125 0.15 -19.32 15.98
N GLN A 126 0.82 -18.38 15.32
CA GLN A 126 1.36 -18.54 13.98
C GLN A 126 2.89 -18.48 13.99
N PRO A 127 3.60 -19.55 13.57
CA PRO A 127 5.04 -19.51 13.41
C PRO A 127 5.44 -18.76 12.13
N PHE A 128 6.56 -18.03 12.22
CA PHE A 128 7.27 -17.40 11.11
C PHE A 128 8.75 -17.79 11.20
N SER A 129 9.38 -18.22 10.10
CA SER A 129 10.84 -18.31 10.06
C SER A 129 11.48 -16.92 9.99
N GLU A 130 12.75 -16.79 10.35
CA GLU A 130 13.47 -15.51 10.22
C GLU A 130 13.45 -14.99 8.78
N GLU A 131 13.58 -15.87 7.79
CA GLU A 131 13.47 -15.49 6.37
C GLU A 131 12.07 -14.97 6.06
N GLN A 132 11.04 -15.62 6.58
CA GLN A 132 9.65 -15.20 6.38
C GLN A 132 9.42 -13.79 6.93
N TRP A 133 9.93 -13.55 8.13
CA TRP A 133 9.83 -12.28 8.82
C TRP A 133 10.58 -11.18 8.05
N ARG A 134 11.82 -11.45 7.62
CA ARG A 134 12.64 -10.51 6.81
C ARG A 134 12.00 -10.14 5.48
N LEU A 135 11.44 -11.12 4.76
CA LEU A 135 10.77 -10.87 3.47
C LEU A 135 9.55 -9.96 3.65
N ASN A 136 8.78 -10.14 4.73
CA ASN A 136 7.65 -9.30 5.04
C ASN A 136 8.08 -7.85 5.34
N GLN A 137 9.11 -7.67 6.17
CA GLN A 137 9.70 -6.35 6.44
C GLN A 137 10.11 -5.65 5.14
N GLN A 138 10.81 -6.36 4.24
CA GLN A 138 11.30 -5.80 2.98
C GLN A 138 10.16 -5.41 2.03
N ALA A 139 9.10 -6.22 1.96
CA ALA A 139 7.91 -5.90 1.17
C ALA A 139 7.24 -4.60 1.65
N ILE A 140 7.11 -4.42 2.97
CA ILE A 140 6.57 -3.19 3.57
C ILE A 140 7.50 -2.01 3.25
N ILE A 141 8.82 -2.14 3.43
CA ILE A 141 9.77 -1.07 3.11
C ILE A 141 9.66 -0.61 1.66
N ASN A 142 9.58 -1.55 0.71
CA ASN A 142 9.45 -1.20 -0.70
C ASN A 142 8.12 -0.48 -1.00
N ARG A 143 7.04 -0.84 -0.29
CA ARG A 143 5.72 -0.22 -0.44
C ARG A 143 5.65 1.17 0.20
N GLU A 144 6.20 1.34 1.40
CA GLU A 144 6.07 2.58 2.18
C GLU A 144 7.13 3.63 1.80
N HIS A 145 8.38 3.20 1.57
CA HIS A 145 9.54 4.12 1.52
C HIS A 145 10.19 4.26 0.15
N LYS A 146 9.71 3.55 -0.89
CA LYS A 146 10.30 3.59 -2.24
C LYS A 146 9.24 3.90 -3.30
N ARG A 147 9.64 4.61 -4.36
CA ARG A 147 8.83 4.90 -5.56
C ARG A 147 9.69 4.77 -6.81
N PHE A 148 9.07 4.42 -7.94
CA PHE A 148 9.77 4.41 -9.23
C PHE A 148 9.93 5.84 -9.76
N VAL A 149 11.12 6.16 -10.25
CA VAL A 149 11.46 7.46 -10.85
C VAL A 149 12.13 7.21 -12.21
N THR A 150 11.76 7.98 -13.22
CA THR A 150 12.34 7.90 -14.58
C THR A 150 13.06 9.21 -14.90
N VAL A 151 14.31 9.13 -15.37
CA VAL A 151 15.16 10.29 -15.70
C VAL A 151 15.36 10.35 -17.21
N HIS A 152 15.08 11.51 -17.79
CA HIS A 152 15.16 11.77 -19.22
C HIS A 152 16.32 12.71 -19.53
N VAL A 153 17.10 12.43 -20.59
CA VAL A 153 18.27 13.22 -20.95
C VAL A 153 18.15 13.69 -22.40
N SER A 154 18.18 15.01 -22.59
CA SER A 154 18.12 15.66 -23.90
C SER A 154 19.24 16.69 -24.09
N ASN A 155 19.50 17.05 -25.36
CA ASN A 155 20.39 18.14 -25.72
C ASN A 155 19.69 19.50 -25.60
N LEU A 156 20.41 20.59 -25.90
CA LEU A 156 19.89 21.96 -25.84
C LEU A 156 18.71 22.25 -26.77
N HIS A 157 18.44 21.36 -27.73
CA HIS A 157 17.30 21.45 -28.67
C HIS A 157 16.13 20.55 -28.25
N GLY A 158 16.21 19.89 -27.08
CA GLY A 158 15.18 18.98 -26.59
C GLY A 158 15.26 17.56 -27.15
N GLU A 159 16.25 17.25 -28.00
CA GLU A 159 16.42 15.92 -28.59
C GLU A 159 17.09 14.96 -27.59
N ARG A 160 16.53 13.77 -27.42
CA ARG A 160 17.04 12.81 -26.43
C ARG A 160 18.36 12.20 -26.84
N LEU A 161 19.25 12.01 -25.86
CA LEU A 161 20.56 11.42 -26.09
C LEU A 161 20.53 9.90 -25.85
N VAL A 162 20.59 9.12 -26.94
CA VAL A 162 20.72 7.65 -26.88
C VAL A 162 22.16 7.28 -26.54
N GLY A 163 22.35 6.39 -25.56
CA GLY A 163 23.68 5.96 -25.09
C GLY A 163 24.34 6.91 -24.08
N ALA A 164 23.63 7.92 -23.60
CA ALA A 164 24.12 8.79 -22.52
C ALA A 164 24.30 8.00 -21.23
N SER A 165 25.47 8.13 -20.61
CA SER A 165 25.71 7.57 -19.28
C SER A 165 25.00 8.44 -18.24
N ILE A 166 24.06 7.85 -17.50
CA ILE A 166 23.33 8.53 -16.43
C ILE A 166 23.87 7.99 -15.11
N THR A 167 24.29 8.91 -14.24
CA THR A 167 24.60 8.59 -12.85
C THR A 167 23.53 9.22 -11.97
N ILE A 168 22.71 8.39 -11.31
CA ILE A 168 21.73 8.86 -10.33
C ILE A 168 22.34 8.68 -8.95
N GLN A 169 22.44 9.79 -8.22
CA GLN A 169 22.86 9.79 -6.83
C GLN A 169 21.72 10.32 -5.97
N GLN A 170 21.28 9.52 -4.99
CA GLN A 170 20.39 10.02 -3.95
C GLN A 170 21.16 11.04 -3.08
N ILE A 171 20.79 12.31 -3.18
CA ILE A 171 21.47 13.41 -2.47
C ILE A 171 20.86 13.72 -1.09
N TYR A 172 19.62 13.27 -0.84
CA TYR A 172 18.92 13.48 0.42
C TYR A 172 18.04 12.26 0.77
N LYS A 173 17.86 12.02 2.07
CA LYS A 173 17.00 10.96 2.62
C LYS A 173 15.85 11.63 3.36
N ASP A 174 14.62 11.29 3.02
CA ASP A 174 13.42 11.87 3.66
C ASP A 174 13.20 11.32 5.07
N PHE A 175 13.30 10.00 5.24
CA PHE A 175 13.09 9.34 6.53
C PHE A 175 14.16 9.76 7.57
N PRO A 176 13.77 10.32 8.73
CA PRO A 176 14.70 10.66 9.80
C PRO A 176 15.36 9.42 10.43
N ILE A 177 16.65 9.25 10.14
CA ILE A 177 17.52 8.31 10.82
C ILE A 177 18.66 9.10 11.47
N GLY A 178 18.72 9.04 12.79
CA GLY A 178 19.58 9.89 13.59
C GLY A 178 20.34 9.15 14.68
N SER A 179 21.27 9.87 15.29
CA SER A 179 21.92 9.46 16.53
C SER A 179 21.98 10.63 17.48
N ALA A 180 21.97 10.33 18.78
CA ALA A 180 22.37 11.26 19.82
C ALA A 180 23.79 11.78 19.55
N ILE A 181 23.99 13.07 19.84
CA ILE A 181 25.27 13.76 19.77
C ILE A 181 25.52 14.48 21.09
N ALA A 182 26.79 14.55 21.48
CA ALA A 182 27.27 15.31 22.64
C ALA A 182 28.17 16.46 22.17
N ALA A 183 28.54 17.35 23.09
CA ALA A 183 29.39 18.52 22.83
C ALA A 183 30.75 18.20 22.18
N THR A 184 31.21 16.96 22.25
CA THR A 184 32.41 16.45 21.56
C THR A 184 32.36 16.56 20.04
N ILE A 185 31.17 16.78 19.44
CA ILE A 185 31.02 17.04 18.01
C ILE A 185 31.49 18.45 17.61
N ILE A 186 31.53 19.39 18.56
CA ILE A 186 31.93 20.77 18.31
C ILE A 186 33.43 20.80 17.99
N GLY A 187 33.78 21.34 16.82
CA GLY A 187 35.18 21.45 16.36
C GLY A 187 35.85 20.12 15.98
N ASN A 188 35.17 18.98 16.11
CA ASN A 188 35.71 17.66 15.79
C ASN A 188 35.35 17.25 14.35
N LEU A 189 36.13 17.75 13.38
CA LEU A 189 35.89 17.52 11.95
C LEU A 189 35.80 16.03 11.55
N PRO A 190 36.63 15.10 12.11
CA PRO A 190 36.46 13.68 11.86
C PRO A 190 35.11 13.13 12.35
N TYR A 191 34.66 13.51 13.55
CA TYR A 191 33.36 13.07 14.07
C TYR A 191 32.20 13.61 13.24
N GLN A 192 32.23 14.91 12.93
CA GLN A 192 31.24 15.56 12.07
C GLN A 192 31.16 14.85 10.71
N SER A 193 32.31 14.58 10.09
CA SER A 193 32.37 13.90 8.79
C SER A 193 31.87 12.45 8.86
N TRP A 194 32.12 11.74 9.97
CA TRP A 194 31.63 10.39 10.20
C TRP A 194 30.11 10.38 10.41
N PHE A 195 29.58 11.36 11.14
CA PHE A 195 28.15 11.51 11.43
C PHE A 195 27.34 11.85 10.17
N LEU A 196 27.77 12.87 9.42
CA LEU A 196 27.07 13.39 8.23
C LEU A 196 26.97 12.38 7.09
N LYS A 197 27.86 11.39 7.04
CA LYS A 197 27.77 10.30 6.06
C LYS A 197 26.56 9.38 6.30
N ARG A 198 26.03 9.36 7.52
CA ARG A 198 25.08 8.34 7.98
C ARG A 198 23.72 8.93 8.30
N PHE A 199 23.71 10.00 9.09
CA PHE A 199 22.52 10.51 9.75
C PHE A 199 22.04 11.84 9.16
N ASN A 200 20.73 11.98 9.03
CA ASN A 200 20.03 13.22 8.67
C ASN A 200 19.23 13.78 9.85
N ALA A 201 19.24 13.10 11.00
CA ALA A 201 18.60 13.57 12.23
C ALA A 201 19.54 13.48 13.45
N ALA A 202 19.28 14.28 14.47
CA ALA A 202 20.05 14.30 15.71
C ALA A 202 19.16 14.57 16.94
N VAL A 203 19.67 14.21 18.11
CA VAL A 203 19.15 14.61 19.42
C VAL A 203 20.34 14.97 20.30
N PHE A 204 20.20 15.98 21.16
CA PHE A 204 21.27 16.34 22.09
C PHE A 204 21.12 15.49 23.34
N GLU A 205 22.20 14.83 23.75
CA GLU A 205 22.12 13.84 24.82
C GLU A 205 21.93 14.52 26.19
N ASN A 206 22.82 15.45 26.55
CA ASN A 206 22.83 16.09 27.87
C ASN A 206 22.66 17.61 27.81
N GLU A 207 22.96 18.23 26.67
CA GLU A 207 23.17 19.67 26.54
C GLU A 207 21.89 20.51 26.61
N LEU A 208 20.72 19.86 26.57
CA LEU A 208 19.42 20.50 26.83
C LEU A 208 18.86 20.19 28.22
N LYS A 209 19.41 19.21 28.95
CA LYS A 209 18.86 18.78 30.24
C LYS A 209 18.87 19.93 31.26
N TRP A 210 17.89 19.94 32.18
CA TRP A 210 17.76 21.07 33.11
C TRP A 210 18.99 21.23 34.01
N TYR A 211 19.57 20.13 34.48
CA TYR A 211 20.80 20.19 35.29
C TYR A 211 22.03 20.70 34.53
N ALA A 212 22.07 20.56 33.20
CA ALA A 212 23.17 21.07 32.38
C ALA A 212 23.01 22.56 32.07
N THR A 213 21.77 22.99 31.83
CA THR A 213 21.46 24.35 31.36
C THR A 213 21.13 25.33 32.49
N GLU A 214 20.76 24.85 33.68
CA GLU A 214 20.51 25.69 34.86
C GLU A 214 20.90 24.94 36.16
N PRO A 215 22.20 24.70 36.39
CA PRO A 215 22.69 24.00 37.57
C PRO A 215 22.46 24.77 38.88
N GLU A 216 22.30 26.10 38.80
CA GLU A 216 21.98 26.99 39.92
C GLU A 216 20.79 27.90 39.54
N PRO A 217 19.93 28.29 40.50
CA PRO A 217 18.72 29.07 40.20
C PRO A 217 19.04 30.36 39.44
N GLY A 218 18.40 30.55 38.28
CA GLY A 218 18.55 31.76 37.45
C GLY A 218 19.88 31.88 36.69
N LYS A 219 20.82 30.95 36.86
CA LYS A 219 22.09 30.91 36.10
C LYS A 219 21.95 30.02 34.88
N ILE A 220 21.16 30.50 33.92
CA ILE A 220 20.87 29.78 32.68
C ILE A 220 22.06 29.89 31.71
N ASN A 221 22.50 28.76 31.16
CA ASN A 221 23.55 28.69 30.15
C ASN A 221 23.16 27.72 29.02
N TYR A 222 22.86 28.29 27.85
CA TYR A 222 22.55 27.53 26.63
C TYR A 222 23.69 27.46 25.62
N THR A 223 24.88 27.96 25.97
CA THR A 223 25.99 28.16 25.02
C THR A 223 26.35 26.89 24.24
N LEU A 224 26.40 25.73 24.90
CA LEU A 224 26.72 24.46 24.23
C LEU A 224 25.60 24.04 23.26
N ALA A 225 24.34 24.14 23.69
CA ALA A 225 23.19 23.84 22.83
C ALA A 225 23.15 24.77 21.61
N ASP A 226 23.44 26.06 21.79
CA ASP A 226 23.53 27.03 20.69
C ASP A 226 24.62 26.63 19.68
N GLN A 227 25.82 26.27 20.17
CA GLN A 227 26.94 25.84 19.32
C GLN A 227 26.66 24.52 18.59
N MET A 228 25.96 23.58 19.22
CA MET A 228 25.53 22.35 18.56
C MET A 228 24.45 22.61 17.51
N LEU A 229 23.53 23.55 17.77
CA LEU A 229 22.55 23.99 16.77
C LEU A 229 23.22 24.66 15.57
N GLU A 230 24.32 25.39 15.75
CA GLU A 230 25.10 25.92 14.61
C GLU A 230 25.59 24.79 13.70
N PHE A 231 26.14 23.71 14.27
CA PHE A 231 26.54 22.52 13.49
C PHE A 231 25.35 21.88 12.77
N VAL A 232 24.24 21.69 13.48
CA VAL A 232 23.01 21.11 12.93
C VAL A 232 22.47 21.95 11.76
N ARG A 233 22.33 23.27 11.95
CA ARG A 233 21.83 24.20 10.92
C ARG A 233 22.72 24.24 9.70
N ALA A 234 24.04 24.33 9.91
CA ALA A 234 25.02 24.38 8.83
C ALA A 234 24.95 23.13 7.93
N ASN A 235 24.46 22.01 8.47
CA ASN A 235 24.37 20.73 7.76
C ASN A 235 22.93 20.26 7.52
N GLN A 236 21.93 21.10 7.77
CA GLN A 236 20.50 20.80 7.54
C GLN A 236 20.04 19.50 8.24
N ILE A 237 20.53 19.26 9.46
CA ILE A 237 20.15 18.10 10.25
C ILE A 237 18.82 18.37 10.97
N THR A 238 17.90 17.43 10.88
CA THR A 238 16.63 17.49 11.64
C THR A 238 16.88 17.20 13.11
N THR A 239 16.41 18.04 14.05
CA THR A 239 16.76 17.86 15.47
C THR A 239 15.54 17.70 16.37
N ARG A 240 15.61 16.72 17.29
CA ARG A 240 14.64 16.47 18.35
C ARG A 240 15.07 17.18 19.64
N GLY A 241 14.15 17.90 20.28
CA GLY A 241 14.35 18.53 21.58
C GLY A 241 14.09 17.53 22.70
N HIS A 242 15.14 17.11 23.38
CA HIS A 242 15.08 16.13 24.47
C HIS A 242 15.92 16.63 25.65
N ASN A 243 15.33 16.95 26.80
CA ASN A 243 13.90 17.01 27.15
C ASN A 243 13.66 18.27 28.00
N ILE A 244 12.39 18.69 28.13
CA ILE A 244 12.03 19.84 28.97
C ILE A 244 12.16 19.44 30.45
N PHE A 245 11.51 18.34 30.83
CA PHE A 245 11.55 17.77 32.19
C PHE A 245 11.83 16.28 32.17
N TRP A 246 12.62 15.83 33.15
CA TRP A 246 12.82 14.42 33.46
C TRP A 246 12.14 14.14 34.80
N GLU A 247 11.23 13.15 34.83
CA GLU A 247 10.43 12.84 36.01
C GLU A 247 11.23 12.10 37.09
N ASP A 248 12.37 11.50 36.74
CA ASP A 248 13.28 10.94 37.72
C ASP A 248 13.97 12.06 38.53
N MET A 249 13.84 11.95 39.85
CA MET A 249 14.42 12.87 40.80
C MET A 249 15.95 12.91 40.71
N ASP A 250 16.60 11.82 40.32
CA ASP A 250 18.06 11.77 40.25
C ASP A 250 18.63 12.76 39.23
N TYR A 251 17.92 12.94 38.12
CA TYR A 251 18.29 13.86 37.03
C TYR A 251 17.63 15.24 37.13
N THR A 252 17.02 15.58 38.26
CA THR A 252 16.52 16.94 38.54
C THR A 252 17.63 17.81 39.16
N PRO A 253 17.76 19.12 38.85
CA PRO A 253 18.77 19.97 39.50
C PRO A 253 18.65 19.99 41.02
N ALA A 254 19.78 19.96 41.74
CA ALA A 254 19.78 19.85 43.20
C ALA A 254 19.03 20.97 43.94
N TRP A 255 18.92 22.16 43.33
CA TRP A 255 18.14 23.27 43.87
C TRP A 255 16.63 23.09 43.65
N VAL A 256 16.23 22.53 42.49
CA VAL A 256 14.81 22.22 42.17
C VAL A 256 14.28 21.13 43.08
N LYS A 257 15.10 20.12 43.43
CA LYS A 257 14.71 19.03 44.37
C LYS A 257 14.19 19.54 45.72
N LYS A 258 14.57 20.76 46.12
CA LYS A 258 14.21 21.39 47.40
C LYS A 258 12.98 22.29 47.32
N LEU A 259 12.43 22.51 46.13
CA LEU A 259 11.26 23.36 45.92
C LEU A 259 9.96 22.56 46.02
N GLU A 260 8.91 23.21 46.49
CA GLU A 260 7.55 22.67 46.57
C GLU A 260 6.52 23.77 46.27
N GLY A 261 5.28 23.39 45.96
CA GLY A 261 4.16 24.31 45.81
C GLY A 261 4.42 25.44 44.79
N PRO A 262 4.07 26.70 45.12
CA PRO A 262 4.20 27.83 44.19
C PRO A 262 5.62 28.09 43.67
N ASP A 263 6.65 27.87 44.51
CA ASP A 263 8.04 28.13 44.13
C ASP A 263 8.51 27.13 43.05
N LEU A 264 8.13 25.87 43.20
CA LEU A 264 8.39 24.84 42.18
C LEU A 264 7.60 25.12 40.91
N GLN A 265 6.32 25.52 41.02
CA GLN A 265 5.50 25.89 39.86
C GLN A 265 6.11 27.05 39.07
N GLN A 266 6.64 28.06 39.77
CA GLN A 266 7.31 29.19 39.14
C GLN A 266 8.58 28.75 38.41
N ALA A 267 9.40 27.89 39.02
CA ALA A 267 10.61 27.35 38.39
C ALA A 267 10.29 26.55 37.13
N VAL A 268 9.27 25.67 37.18
CA VAL A 268 8.77 24.91 36.03
C VAL A 268 8.30 25.83 34.91
N ASN A 269 7.45 26.82 35.20
CA ASN A 269 6.92 27.73 34.18
C ASN A 269 8.04 28.57 33.55
N SER A 270 9.01 29.01 34.35
CA SER A 270 10.21 29.71 33.89
C SER A 270 11.05 28.84 32.96
N ARG A 271 11.21 27.55 33.30
CA ARG A 271 11.94 26.58 32.50
C ARG A 271 11.31 26.37 31.12
N ILE A 272 9.99 26.10 31.06
CA ILE A 272 9.25 25.93 29.79
C ILE A 272 9.40 27.18 28.93
N THR A 273 9.12 28.35 29.53
CA THR A 273 9.11 29.63 28.82
C THR A 273 10.50 29.99 28.30
N SER A 274 11.56 29.79 29.10
CA SER A 274 12.94 30.05 28.70
C SER A 274 13.38 29.17 27.53
N LEU A 275 13.16 27.86 27.64
CA LEU A 275 13.62 26.89 26.65
C LEU A 275 12.87 27.04 25.33
N MET A 276 11.54 27.09 25.38
CA MET A 276 10.70 27.11 24.17
C MET A 276 10.70 28.47 23.46
N ASN A 277 10.90 29.59 24.17
CA ASN A 277 11.09 30.86 23.48
C ASN A 277 12.46 30.98 22.82
N ARG A 278 13.51 30.44 23.44
CA ARG A 278 14.86 30.51 22.86
C ARG A 278 14.98 29.65 21.60
N PHE A 279 14.42 28.44 21.65
CA PHE A 279 14.58 27.43 20.62
C PHE A 279 13.29 27.17 19.81
N ARG A 280 12.44 28.19 19.74
CA ARG A 280 11.24 28.17 18.90
C ARG A 280 11.63 27.83 17.47
N GLU A 281 10.92 26.89 16.84
CA GLU A 281 11.16 26.41 15.47
C GLU A 281 12.51 25.71 15.22
N GLU A 282 13.40 25.57 16.22
CA GLU A 282 14.71 24.91 16.06
C GLU A 282 14.63 23.38 16.17
N PHE A 283 13.65 22.89 16.93
CA PHE A 283 13.42 21.47 17.14
C PHE A 283 12.07 21.07 16.56
N ILE A 284 12.04 19.99 15.78
CA ILE A 284 10.81 19.53 15.13
C ILE A 284 9.83 18.86 16.12
N HIS A 285 10.35 18.37 17.24
CA HIS A 285 9.63 17.65 18.28
C HIS A 285 10.19 18.02 19.66
N TRP A 286 9.34 18.00 20.69
CA TRP A 286 9.76 18.16 22.09
C TRP A 286 9.28 17.01 22.97
N ASP A 287 10.21 16.42 23.70
CA ASP A 287 9.93 15.55 24.85
C ASP A 287 9.62 16.43 26.07
N VAL A 288 8.32 16.56 26.39
CA VAL A 288 7.86 17.49 27.44
C VAL A 288 8.17 16.94 28.83
N SER A 289 7.74 15.71 29.10
CA SER A 289 8.09 14.98 30.33
C SER A 289 8.57 13.58 30.00
N ASN A 290 9.83 13.30 30.30
CA ASN A 290 10.46 12.00 30.09
C ASN A 290 10.13 11.07 31.25
N GLU A 291 9.76 9.83 30.94
CA GLU A 291 9.62 8.71 31.89
C GLU A 291 8.49 8.88 32.92
N MET A 292 7.40 9.53 32.52
CA MET A 292 6.28 9.88 33.39
C MET A 292 5.41 8.69 33.85
N LEU A 293 5.60 7.49 33.28
CA LEU A 293 4.97 6.26 33.79
C LEU A 293 5.78 5.62 34.92
N HIS A 294 7.10 5.81 34.92
CA HIS A 294 7.98 5.25 35.95
C HIS A 294 8.12 6.17 37.16
N PHE A 295 8.19 7.47 36.90
CA PHE A 295 8.44 8.48 37.92
C PHE A 295 7.39 9.58 37.89
N ASN A 296 7.21 10.25 39.02
CA ASN A 296 6.19 11.27 39.22
C ASN A 296 6.67 12.39 40.15
N PHE A 297 7.95 12.78 40.04
CA PHE A 297 8.57 13.77 40.91
C PHE A 297 7.74 15.07 40.99
N TYR A 298 7.26 15.54 39.84
CA TYR A 298 6.50 16.78 39.76
C TYR A 298 5.04 16.60 40.22
N GLU A 299 4.36 15.54 39.81
CA GLU A 299 2.97 15.31 40.23
C GLU A 299 2.83 15.10 41.75
N GLN A 300 3.83 14.50 42.39
CA GLN A 300 3.85 14.38 43.86
C GLN A 300 3.92 15.74 44.57
N ARG A 301 4.52 16.77 43.96
CA ARG A 301 4.80 18.07 44.59
C ARG A 301 3.87 19.19 44.15
N LEU A 302 3.38 19.14 42.91
CA LEU A 302 2.50 20.13 42.30
C LEU A 302 1.05 19.63 42.17
N GLY A 303 0.83 18.33 42.35
CA GLY A 303 -0.48 17.67 42.24
C GLY A 303 -0.65 16.87 40.95
N PRO A 304 -1.73 16.06 40.86
CA PRO A 304 -1.91 15.05 39.81
C PRO A 304 -2.13 15.62 38.39
N ASN A 305 -2.24 16.93 38.24
CA ASN A 305 -2.39 17.60 36.94
C ASN A 305 -1.09 18.28 36.48
N ALA A 306 0.02 18.17 37.22
CA ALA A 306 1.25 18.89 36.91
C ALA A 306 1.73 18.63 35.49
N THR A 307 1.85 17.36 35.08
CA THR A 307 2.28 17.00 33.73
C THR A 307 1.29 17.50 32.67
N LEU A 308 -0.02 17.43 32.91
CA LEU A 308 -1.04 18.01 32.02
C LEU A 308 -0.81 19.52 31.81
N ASP A 309 -0.51 20.24 32.89
CA ASP A 309 -0.23 21.67 32.85
C ASP A 309 1.09 21.99 32.13
N PHE A 310 2.09 21.09 32.18
CA PHE A 310 3.33 21.24 31.43
C PHE A 310 3.08 21.20 29.92
N PHE A 311 2.30 20.22 29.46
CA PHE A 311 1.92 20.14 28.04
C PHE A 311 1.09 21.35 27.58
N LYS A 312 0.15 21.82 28.40
CA LYS A 312 -0.62 23.04 28.10
C LYS A 312 0.27 24.27 28.00
N THR A 313 1.20 24.43 28.95
CA THR A 313 2.12 25.57 28.98
C THR A 313 3.11 25.51 27.83
N ALA A 314 3.59 24.32 27.47
CA ALA A 314 4.46 24.11 26.32
C ALA A 314 3.74 24.49 25.01
N HIS A 315 2.53 23.99 24.80
CA HIS A 315 1.71 24.33 23.63
C HIS A 315 1.36 25.83 23.58
N GLN A 316 1.16 26.49 24.71
CA GLN A 316 0.96 27.95 24.75
C GLN A 316 2.24 28.72 24.39
N ALA A 317 3.41 28.23 24.80
CA ALA A 317 4.69 28.86 24.50
C ALA A 317 5.07 28.73 23.01
N ASP A 318 4.78 27.57 22.41
CA ASP A 318 4.91 27.33 20.97
C ASP A 318 3.74 26.46 20.46
N PRO A 319 2.70 27.08 19.87
CA PRO A 319 1.53 26.36 19.35
C PRO A 319 1.84 25.48 18.14
N LEU A 320 3.00 25.65 17.49
CA LEU A 320 3.44 24.87 16.34
C LEU A 320 4.40 23.75 16.73
N ALA A 321 4.86 23.69 17.98
CA ALA A 321 5.70 22.63 18.47
C ALA A 321 4.91 21.31 18.57
N THR A 322 5.46 20.28 17.97
CA THR A 322 4.93 18.92 18.04
C THR A 322 5.36 18.28 19.37
N LEU A 323 4.41 17.97 20.25
CA LEU A 323 4.70 17.49 21.61
C LEU A 323 4.61 15.97 21.73
N PHE A 324 5.63 15.36 22.34
CA PHE A 324 5.74 13.91 22.53
C PHE A 324 5.69 13.52 24.01
N MET A 325 5.07 12.38 24.27
CA MET A 325 5.33 11.58 25.47
C MET A 325 6.47 10.61 25.14
N ASN A 326 7.50 10.54 25.98
CA ASN A 326 8.66 9.67 25.79
C ASN A 326 8.83 8.77 27.02
N GLU A 327 9.01 7.48 26.77
CA GLU A 327 9.00 6.47 27.83
C GLU A 327 9.81 5.23 27.45
N PHE A 328 10.51 4.66 28.44
CA PHE A 328 11.26 3.42 28.29
C PHE A 328 10.47 2.19 28.73
N ASN A 329 11.02 1.01 28.44
CA ASN A 329 10.44 -0.30 28.71
C ASN A 329 9.07 -0.57 28.08
N VAL A 330 8.52 0.34 27.26
CA VAL A 330 7.25 0.15 26.56
C VAL A 330 7.41 -0.86 25.43
N VAL A 331 8.51 -0.81 24.69
CA VAL A 331 8.75 -1.58 23.44
C VAL A 331 9.76 -2.71 23.62
N GLU A 332 10.61 -2.59 24.64
CA GLU A 332 11.74 -3.46 24.92
C GLU A 332 11.34 -4.71 25.70
N THR A 333 10.35 -4.56 26.59
CA THR A 333 9.92 -5.61 27.51
C THR A 333 8.45 -5.47 27.88
N CYS A 334 7.89 -6.53 28.42
CA CYS A 334 6.54 -6.57 28.99
C CYS A 334 6.58 -6.98 30.47
N ASN A 335 7.78 -7.16 31.03
CA ASN A 335 7.95 -7.53 32.43
C ASN A 335 7.75 -6.32 33.35
N ASP A 336 7.96 -5.12 32.81
CA ASP A 336 7.73 -3.87 33.51
C ASP A 336 6.22 -3.63 33.67
N GLY A 337 5.76 -3.61 34.92
CA GLY A 337 4.36 -3.36 35.25
C GLY A 337 4.04 -1.88 35.39
N ASN A 338 5.04 -0.99 35.36
CA ASN A 338 4.83 0.45 35.48
C ASN A 338 4.61 1.10 34.11
N SER A 339 5.20 0.52 33.05
CA SER A 339 5.19 1.07 31.70
C SER A 339 4.67 0.07 30.67
N THR A 340 3.44 -0.42 30.85
CA THR A 340 2.81 -1.27 29.83
C THR A 340 2.29 -0.42 28.67
N VAL A 341 2.19 -1.02 27.47
CA VAL A 341 1.56 -0.37 26.31
C VAL A 341 0.13 0.14 26.61
N ASP A 342 -0.61 -0.54 27.49
CA ASP A 342 -1.94 -0.09 27.90
C ASP A 342 -1.90 1.10 28.87
N ASP A 343 -0.90 1.16 29.76
CA ASP A 343 -0.70 2.30 30.66
C ASP A 343 -0.29 3.55 29.85
N TYR A 344 0.56 3.36 28.83
CA TYR A 344 0.92 4.42 27.89
C TYR A 344 -0.31 4.94 27.12
N VAL A 345 -1.11 4.03 26.55
CA VAL A 345 -2.37 4.39 25.86
C VAL A 345 -3.35 5.10 26.81
N ARG A 346 -3.47 4.62 28.05
CA ARG A 346 -4.33 5.24 29.08
C ARG A 346 -3.84 6.65 29.37
N ARG A 347 -2.54 6.84 29.59
CA ARG A 347 -1.96 8.14 29.91
C ARG A 347 -2.13 9.15 28.77
N LEU A 348 -1.92 8.73 27.52
CA LEU A 348 -2.23 9.57 26.35
C LEU A 348 -3.70 10.00 26.31
N ARG A 349 -4.63 9.07 26.62
CA ARG A 349 -6.07 9.37 26.68
C ARG A 349 -6.42 10.32 27.82
N GLU A 350 -5.77 10.19 28.98
CA GLU A 350 -5.94 11.11 30.12
C GLU A 350 -5.50 12.53 29.76
N LEU A 351 -4.31 12.69 29.17
CA LEU A 351 -3.81 13.99 28.70
C LEU A 351 -4.75 14.60 27.65
N LYS A 352 -5.22 13.77 26.71
CA LYS A 352 -6.22 14.18 25.69
C LYS A 352 -7.54 14.63 26.30
N ALA A 353 -8.07 13.90 27.29
CA ALA A 353 -9.28 14.29 28.00
C ALA A 353 -9.10 15.58 28.81
N GLY A 354 -7.89 15.85 29.30
CA GLY A 354 -7.50 17.09 29.97
C GLY A 354 -7.35 18.31 29.05
N GLY A 355 -7.52 18.15 27.73
CA GLY A 355 -7.47 19.21 26.73
C GLY A 355 -6.11 19.39 26.04
N VAL A 356 -5.19 18.44 26.16
CA VAL A 356 -3.90 18.44 25.45
C VAL A 356 -4.02 17.63 24.16
N THR A 357 -3.66 18.22 23.03
CA THR A 357 -3.46 17.45 21.79
C THR A 357 -2.04 16.93 21.80
N MET A 358 -1.87 15.60 21.85
CA MET A 358 -0.57 14.96 21.72
C MET A 358 -0.31 14.75 20.22
N ASP A 359 0.88 15.12 19.76
CA ASP A 359 1.20 15.08 18.33
C ASP A 359 2.06 13.88 17.95
N GLY A 360 2.63 13.15 18.92
CA GLY A 360 3.46 11.98 18.66
C GLY A 360 3.71 11.06 19.86
N ILE A 361 4.27 9.89 19.54
CA ILE A 361 4.60 8.80 20.47
C ILE A 361 6.11 8.60 20.45
N GLY A 362 6.79 8.79 21.58
CA GLY A 362 8.21 8.50 21.77
C GLY A 362 8.38 7.21 22.57
N LEU A 363 9.17 6.28 22.04
CA LEU A 363 9.51 5.02 22.67
C LEU A 363 11.03 4.93 22.78
N GLU A 364 11.53 5.03 24.00
CA GLU A 364 12.95 4.78 24.29
C GLU A 364 13.23 3.29 24.03
N GLY A 365 14.47 2.98 23.63
CA GLY A 365 14.79 1.68 23.03
C GLY A 365 16.05 1.06 23.62
N HIS A 366 16.08 0.86 24.94
CA HIS A 366 17.23 0.27 25.63
C HIS A 366 17.15 -1.26 25.67
N PHE A 367 17.52 -1.92 24.57
CA PHE A 367 17.34 -3.36 24.43
C PHE A 367 18.49 -4.16 25.05
N SER A 368 18.16 -5.26 25.72
CA SER A 368 19.14 -6.31 26.01
C SER A 368 19.13 -7.35 24.88
N VAL A 369 18.21 -8.31 24.94
CA VAL A 369 17.87 -9.20 23.83
C VAL A 369 16.54 -8.70 23.24
N PRO A 370 16.53 -8.16 22.00
CA PRO A 370 15.29 -7.69 21.39
C PRO A 370 14.37 -8.86 21.06
N ASN A 371 13.06 -8.60 21.11
CA ASN A 371 12.04 -9.54 20.67
C ASN A 371 11.24 -8.91 19.50
N PRO A 372 11.64 -9.15 18.24
CA PRO A 372 11.05 -8.46 17.08
C PRO A 372 9.53 -8.63 16.95
N PRO A 373 8.94 -9.82 17.17
CA PRO A 373 7.49 -9.95 17.18
C PRO A 373 6.77 -9.16 18.31
N LEU A 374 7.41 -8.98 19.47
CA LEU A 374 6.88 -8.12 20.55
C LEU A 374 6.92 -6.65 20.13
N ILE A 375 8.06 -6.19 19.62
CA ILE A 375 8.24 -4.83 19.09
C ILE A 375 7.13 -4.55 18.07
N ARG A 376 6.93 -5.46 17.09
CA ARG A 376 5.88 -5.35 16.08
C ARG A 376 4.48 -5.23 16.68
N ALA A 377 4.13 -6.09 17.64
CA ALA A 377 2.79 -6.08 18.25
C ALA A 377 2.50 -4.78 19.01
N ILE A 378 3.51 -4.21 19.66
CA ILE A 378 3.42 -2.94 20.39
C ILE A 378 3.26 -1.78 19.41
N LEU A 379 4.06 -1.76 18.34
CA LEU A 379 3.95 -0.77 17.27
C LEU A 379 2.59 -0.83 16.57
N ASP A 380 2.06 -2.03 16.28
CA ASP A 380 0.72 -2.19 15.69
C ASP A 380 -0.36 -1.60 16.62
N LYS A 381 -0.28 -1.89 17.93
CA LYS A 381 -1.24 -1.41 18.92
C LYS A 381 -1.20 0.10 19.08
N LEU A 382 -0.01 0.69 19.21
CA LEU A 382 0.17 2.14 19.28
C LEU A 382 -0.20 2.82 17.95
N GLY A 383 0.06 2.17 16.82
CA GLY A 383 -0.30 2.64 15.49
C GLY A 383 -1.80 2.85 15.30
N THR A 384 -2.65 2.16 16.06
CA THR A 384 -4.11 2.37 16.06
C THR A 384 -4.53 3.77 16.53
N LEU A 385 -3.64 4.50 17.22
CA LEU A 385 -3.91 5.86 17.69
C LEU A 385 -3.78 6.91 16.58
N GLY A 386 -3.21 6.56 15.43
CA GLY A 386 -3.00 7.49 14.30
C GLY A 386 -1.91 8.54 14.54
N LEU A 387 -1.14 8.43 15.63
CA LEU A 387 -0.02 9.33 15.93
C LEU A 387 1.30 8.81 15.34
N PRO A 388 2.21 9.68 14.89
CA PRO A 388 3.55 9.28 14.46
C PRO A 388 4.35 8.71 15.64
N ILE A 389 4.97 7.54 15.42
CA ILE A 389 5.82 6.86 16.41
C ILE A 389 7.29 7.13 16.07
N TRP A 390 8.08 7.43 17.10
CA TRP A 390 9.53 7.53 17.02
C TRP A 390 10.16 6.53 17.99
N LEU A 391 11.12 5.75 17.50
CA LEU A 391 12.05 5.05 18.40
C LEU A 391 13.16 6.05 18.73
N THR A 392 13.21 6.53 19.97
CA THR A 392 13.91 7.76 20.36
C THR A 392 15.31 7.54 20.93
N GLU A 393 15.54 6.39 21.57
CA GLU A 393 16.79 6.11 22.29
C GLU A 393 17.23 4.66 22.04
N VAL A 394 17.46 4.30 20.78
CA VAL A 394 17.79 2.91 20.41
C VAL A 394 19.24 2.59 20.71
N ASP A 395 19.48 1.71 21.67
CA ASP A 395 20.78 1.08 21.93
C ASP A 395 20.65 -0.38 22.40
N ILE A 396 21.79 -1.08 22.38
CA ILE A 396 21.90 -2.45 22.91
C ILE A 396 22.81 -2.43 24.13
N SER A 397 22.37 -3.08 25.22
CA SER A 397 23.09 -3.16 26.50
C SER A 397 24.59 -3.40 26.34
N HIS A 398 25.41 -2.66 27.09
CA HIS A 398 26.87 -2.82 27.12
C HIS A 398 27.34 -4.17 27.66
N THR A 399 26.44 -4.94 28.29
CA THR A 399 26.71 -6.31 28.76
C THR A 399 26.77 -7.33 27.63
N ILE A 400 26.33 -6.96 26.42
CA ILE A 400 26.36 -7.78 25.22
C ILE A 400 27.64 -7.47 24.43
N ASP A 401 28.29 -8.50 23.89
CA ASP A 401 29.50 -8.32 23.10
C ASP A 401 29.23 -7.53 21.80
N LYS A 402 30.27 -6.87 21.26
CA LYS A 402 30.11 -5.94 20.14
C LYS A 402 29.52 -6.57 18.87
N GLN A 403 29.81 -7.85 18.60
CA GLN A 403 29.25 -8.53 17.42
C GLN A 403 27.76 -8.77 17.60
N THR A 404 27.37 -9.29 18.77
CA THR A 404 25.96 -9.53 19.09
C THR A 404 25.17 -8.22 19.20
N GLN A 405 25.77 -7.12 19.70
CA GLN A 405 25.16 -5.78 19.65
C GLN A 405 24.77 -5.39 18.22
N GLY A 406 25.63 -5.64 17.23
CA GLY A 406 25.31 -5.39 15.82
C GLY A 406 24.12 -6.21 15.33
N VAL A 407 24.06 -7.51 15.64
CA VAL A 407 22.96 -8.39 15.24
C VAL A 407 21.62 -7.92 15.84
N TYR A 408 21.61 -7.59 17.13
CA TYR A 408 20.40 -7.11 17.80
C TYR A 408 19.97 -5.72 17.31
N LEU A 409 20.91 -4.83 17.04
CA LEU A 409 20.62 -3.54 16.42
C LEU A 409 19.96 -3.72 15.05
N GLU A 410 20.43 -4.65 14.21
CA GLU A 410 19.82 -4.94 12.91
C GLU A 410 18.34 -5.32 13.06
N GLN A 411 18.02 -6.16 14.05
CA GLN A 411 16.65 -6.61 14.29
C GLN A 411 15.72 -5.45 14.67
N VAL A 412 16.15 -4.60 15.62
CA VAL A 412 15.36 -3.46 16.10
C VAL A 412 15.16 -2.43 14.97
N LEU A 413 16.21 -2.06 14.25
CA LEU A 413 16.13 -1.06 13.19
C LEU A 413 15.25 -1.54 12.03
N ARG A 414 15.31 -2.82 11.65
CA ARG A 414 14.42 -3.38 10.62
C ARG A 414 12.96 -3.39 11.08
N GLU A 415 12.67 -3.71 12.34
CA GLU A 415 11.30 -3.62 12.86
C GLU A 415 10.74 -2.21 12.79
N GLY A 416 11.49 -1.24 13.33
CA GLY A 416 11.08 0.16 13.32
C GLY A 416 10.90 0.69 11.90
N TYR A 417 11.89 0.50 11.02
CA TYR A 417 11.84 1.05 9.66
C TYR A 417 10.74 0.41 8.79
N SER A 418 10.38 -0.85 9.03
CA SER A 418 9.32 -1.54 8.27
C SER A 418 7.92 -1.39 8.88
N HIS A 419 7.70 -0.47 9.82
CA HIS A 419 6.37 -0.19 10.37
C HIS A 419 5.83 1.15 9.88
N GLN A 420 4.64 1.15 9.28
CA GLN A 420 4.05 2.33 8.61
C GLN A 420 3.86 3.55 9.54
N SER A 421 3.58 3.31 10.83
CA SER A 421 3.37 4.38 11.82
C SER A 421 4.67 4.92 12.41
N VAL A 422 5.81 4.26 12.17
CA VAL A 422 7.11 4.75 12.63
C VAL A 422 7.63 5.78 11.64
N LYS A 423 7.90 7.00 12.13
CA LYS A 423 8.31 8.16 11.33
C LYS A 423 9.71 8.66 11.64
N GLY A 424 10.42 8.02 12.56
CA GLY A 424 11.83 8.30 12.81
C GLY A 424 12.49 7.27 13.71
N LEU A 425 13.80 7.11 13.52
CA LEU A 425 14.68 6.25 14.31
C LEU A 425 15.85 7.07 14.84
N MET A 426 16.07 7.05 16.15
CA MET A 426 17.13 7.79 16.81
C MET A 426 17.94 6.84 17.68
N LEU A 427 19.23 6.70 17.37
CA LEU A 427 20.15 5.82 18.08
C LEU A 427 20.77 6.54 19.28
N TRP A 428 20.87 5.88 20.43
CA TRP A 428 21.45 6.49 21.63
C TRP A 428 22.95 6.18 21.76
N THR A 429 23.74 6.78 20.87
CA THR A 429 25.15 6.42 20.67
C THR A 429 26.11 7.61 20.65
N ALA A 430 25.79 8.65 21.43
CA ALA A 430 26.62 9.85 21.54
C ALA A 430 28.06 9.47 21.97
N LEU A 431 29.04 10.05 21.28
CA LEU A 431 30.46 9.79 21.56
C LEU A 431 30.98 10.77 22.60
N HIS A 432 31.41 10.29 23.76
CA HIS A 432 32.01 11.07 24.84
C HIS A 432 33.54 11.09 24.75
N PRO A 433 34.21 11.96 25.53
CA PRO A 433 35.67 11.96 25.64
C PRO A 433 36.22 10.55 25.92
N GLU A 434 37.41 10.26 25.39
CA GLU A 434 38.05 8.94 25.45
C GLU A 434 37.28 7.81 24.71
N GLY A 435 36.27 8.15 23.92
CA GLY A 435 35.57 7.19 23.05
C GLY A 435 34.52 6.37 23.79
N LYS A 436 34.01 6.93 24.88
CA LYS A 436 32.95 6.32 25.67
C LYS A 436 31.59 6.62 25.04
N CYS A 437 30.64 5.76 25.35
CA CYS A 437 29.24 5.87 25.00
C CYS A 437 28.43 5.29 26.16
N TYR A 438 27.12 5.51 26.18
CA TYR A 438 26.25 5.00 27.24
C TYR A 438 26.20 3.46 27.26
N GLN A 439 25.51 2.84 26.31
CA GLN A 439 25.39 1.37 26.21
C GLN A 439 26.14 0.81 24.99
N MET A 440 26.07 1.54 23.88
CA MET A 440 26.55 1.08 22.58
C MET A 440 27.24 2.22 21.83
N CYS A 441 28.38 1.91 21.24
CA CYS A 441 29.15 2.83 20.40
C CYS A 441 29.03 2.32 18.96
N LEU A 442 28.84 3.22 18.01
CA LEU A 442 28.89 2.87 16.58
C LEU A 442 30.32 2.90 16.03
N THR A 443 31.24 3.58 16.71
CA THR A 443 32.61 3.81 16.25
C THR A 443 33.59 3.91 17.42
N ASP A 444 34.88 3.70 17.14
CA ASP A 444 35.97 3.93 18.08
C ASP A 444 36.47 5.39 18.06
N ASN A 445 37.52 5.69 18.83
CA ASN A 445 38.15 7.02 18.90
C ASN A 445 38.77 7.51 17.58
N ASN A 446 39.01 6.61 16.62
CA ASN A 446 39.58 6.92 15.32
C ASN A 446 38.50 6.97 14.23
N PHE A 447 37.23 6.97 14.62
CA PHE A 447 36.08 6.97 13.73
C PHE A 447 36.06 5.76 12.79
N GLN A 448 36.64 4.63 13.23
CA GLN A 448 36.47 3.32 12.60
C GLN A 448 35.20 2.67 13.15
N ASN A 449 34.39 2.10 12.26
CA ASN A 449 33.14 1.48 12.69
C ASN A 449 33.42 0.29 13.61
N LEU A 450 32.62 0.21 14.67
CA LEU A 450 32.39 -1.04 15.40
C LEU A 450 31.30 -1.85 14.67
N PRO A 451 31.07 -3.13 15.00
CA PRO A 451 30.08 -3.95 14.30
C PRO A 451 28.68 -3.32 14.22
N ALA A 452 28.25 -2.61 15.28
CA ALA A 452 27.01 -1.84 15.25
C ALA A 452 27.00 -0.73 14.17
N GLY A 453 28.11 -0.01 13.99
CA GLY A 453 28.28 0.97 12.91
C GLY A 453 28.32 0.34 11.51
N GLU A 454 28.92 -0.85 11.37
CA GLU A 454 28.89 -1.62 10.12
C GLU A 454 27.46 -2.02 9.73
N ILE A 455 26.62 -2.38 10.70
CA ILE A 455 25.20 -2.68 10.49
C ILE A 455 24.42 -1.44 10.05
N VAL A 456 24.68 -0.27 10.65
CA VAL A 456 24.07 0.99 10.18
C VAL A 456 24.44 1.25 8.71
N ASP A 457 25.71 1.11 8.34
CA ASP A 457 26.15 1.30 6.94
C ASP A 457 25.52 0.28 5.99
N LYS A 458 25.42 -0.98 6.42
CA LYS A 458 24.74 -2.05 5.67
C LYS A 458 23.28 -1.69 5.40
N LEU A 459 22.52 -1.33 6.44
CA LEU A 459 21.10 -1.00 6.31
C LEU A 459 20.87 0.26 5.47
N LEU A 460 21.68 1.30 5.67
CA LEU A 460 21.62 2.50 4.85
C LEU A 460 21.87 2.19 3.37
N LYS A 461 22.77 1.27 3.05
CA LYS A 461 23.02 0.81 1.67
C LYS A 461 21.84 0.00 1.12
N GLU A 462 21.24 -0.89 1.92
CA GLU A 462 20.06 -1.67 1.50
C GLU A 462 18.81 -0.78 1.26
N TRP A 463 18.65 0.26 2.07
CA TRP A 463 17.48 1.15 2.02
C TRP A 463 17.63 2.29 1.02
N GLN A 464 18.83 2.55 0.50
CA GLN A 464 19.07 3.53 -0.55
C GLN A 464 18.26 3.24 -1.83
N THR A 465 18.12 4.29 -2.64
CA THR A 465 17.56 4.22 -3.99
C THR A 465 18.40 3.25 -4.82
N GLY A 466 17.78 2.16 -5.28
CA GLY A 466 18.38 1.26 -6.24
C GLY A 466 18.00 1.66 -7.65
N ILE A 467 18.93 1.56 -8.60
CA ILE A 467 18.59 1.62 -10.03
C ILE A 467 17.89 0.30 -10.36
N VAL A 468 16.59 0.36 -10.65
CA VAL A 468 15.90 -0.77 -11.27
C VAL A 468 16.17 -0.65 -12.77
N GLU A 469 17.30 -1.19 -13.19
CA GLU A 469 17.45 -1.55 -14.59
C GLU A 469 16.35 -2.56 -14.92
N GLY A 470 15.80 -2.49 -16.14
CA GLY A 470 14.65 -3.30 -16.57
C GLY A 470 14.87 -4.81 -16.50
N CYS A 471 16.04 -5.24 -16.03
CA CYS A 471 16.38 -6.62 -15.78
C CYS A 471 17.30 -6.74 -14.56
N LYS A 472 17.05 -7.74 -13.71
CA LYS A 472 17.78 -7.94 -12.45
C LYS A 472 19.04 -8.76 -12.66
N GLU A 473 20.11 -8.46 -11.92
CA GLU A 473 21.33 -9.28 -11.93
C GLU A 473 21.07 -10.69 -11.40
N ASN A 474 20.22 -10.81 -10.37
CA ASN A 474 19.80 -12.07 -9.76
C ASN A 474 18.27 -12.17 -9.73
N PRO A 475 17.68 -13.36 -10.01
CA PRO A 475 16.24 -13.54 -9.96
C PRO A 475 15.78 -13.60 -8.50
N GLU A 476 14.60 -13.03 -8.21
CA GLU A 476 13.96 -13.23 -6.91
C GLU A 476 13.52 -14.69 -6.77
N LYS A 477 13.35 -15.18 -5.54
CA LYS A 477 12.90 -16.57 -5.27
C LYS A 477 11.53 -16.84 -5.88
N ALA A 478 11.26 -18.11 -6.20
CA ALA A 478 9.96 -18.53 -6.72
C ALA A 478 8.84 -18.12 -5.77
N LEU A 479 7.78 -17.51 -6.29
CA LEU A 479 6.57 -17.29 -5.52
C LEU A 479 6.02 -18.65 -5.04
N TYR A 480 5.50 -18.72 -3.81
CA TYR A 480 4.85 -19.93 -3.27
C TYR A 480 5.70 -21.22 -3.33
N LYS A 481 7.03 -21.10 -3.12
CA LYS A 481 7.99 -22.22 -3.27
C LYS A 481 7.92 -22.93 -4.63
N GLY A 482 7.39 -22.27 -5.66
CA GLY A 482 7.22 -22.83 -7.00
C GLY A 482 5.91 -23.59 -7.24
N GLY A 483 5.04 -23.76 -6.23
CA GLY A 483 3.75 -24.44 -6.39
C GLY A 483 3.88 -25.79 -7.08
N ILE A 484 3.09 -26.02 -8.12
CA ILE A 484 3.12 -27.25 -8.93
C ILE A 484 4.49 -27.45 -9.62
N LEU A 485 5.22 -26.39 -9.97
CA LEU A 485 6.50 -26.52 -10.69
C LEU A 485 7.67 -26.97 -9.81
N LYS A 486 7.49 -27.00 -8.48
CA LYS A 486 8.57 -27.35 -7.53
C LYS A 486 9.09 -28.78 -7.72
N ASP A 487 8.18 -29.73 -7.95
CA ASP A 487 8.48 -31.16 -8.01
C ASP A 487 8.55 -31.69 -9.46
N ASN A 488 8.34 -30.80 -10.44
CA ASN A 488 8.35 -31.17 -11.86
C ASN A 488 9.73 -30.95 -12.46
N VAL A 489 10.14 -31.88 -13.33
CA VAL A 489 11.46 -31.87 -13.94
C VAL A 489 11.46 -30.92 -15.12
N LEU A 490 12.34 -29.92 -15.08
CA LEU A 490 12.68 -29.14 -16.27
C LEU A 490 13.44 -30.06 -17.23
N GLN A 491 12.90 -30.26 -18.43
CA GLN A 491 13.52 -31.11 -19.45
C GLN A 491 13.83 -30.32 -20.71
N GLU A 492 14.98 -30.62 -21.31
CA GLU A 492 15.23 -30.27 -22.70
C GLU A 492 14.53 -31.28 -23.60
N VAL A 493 13.54 -30.83 -24.37
CA VAL A 493 12.77 -31.70 -25.27
C VAL A 493 13.50 -31.86 -26.62
N PRO A 494 13.86 -33.08 -27.07
CA PRO A 494 14.62 -33.27 -28.31
C PRO A 494 13.80 -33.09 -29.61
N ARG A 495 14.43 -32.40 -30.58
CA ARG A 495 14.10 -32.15 -32.02
C ARG A 495 12.69 -32.46 -32.54
N GLY A 496 11.91 -31.40 -32.71
CA GLY A 496 10.82 -31.27 -33.68
C GLY A 496 10.42 -29.79 -33.83
N SER A 497 10.64 -29.19 -35.02
CA SER A 497 10.41 -27.80 -35.49
C SER A 497 10.79 -26.60 -34.61
N PHE A 498 11.04 -26.78 -33.31
CA PHE A 498 11.36 -25.76 -32.34
C PHE A 498 12.70 -26.16 -31.69
N GLU A 499 13.72 -25.33 -31.91
CA GLU A 499 15.05 -25.50 -31.31
C GLU A 499 14.97 -25.46 -29.77
N HIS A 500 15.95 -26.06 -29.09
CA HIS A 500 16.06 -26.29 -27.64
C HIS A 500 15.26 -25.29 -26.77
N SER A 501 14.03 -25.65 -26.42
CA SER A 501 13.16 -24.83 -25.58
C SER A 501 12.96 -25.52 -24.23
N PRO A 502 13.26 -24.85 -23.09
CA PRO A 502 13.02 -25.43 -21.78
C PRO A 502 11.53 -25.61 -21.53
N ALA A 503 11.16 -26.76 -20.94
CA ALA A 503 9.77 -27.08 -20.64
C ALA A 503 9.62 -27.83 -19.31
N PHE A 504 8.47 -27.64 -18.66
CA PHE A 504 8.04 -28.46 -17.52
C PHE A 504 6.98 -29.45 -17.96
N LEU A 505 7.14 -30.73 -17.59
CA LEU A 505 6.04 -31.70 -17.62
C LEU A 505 5.20 -31.57 -16.36
N LEU A 506 3.89 -31.46 -16.53
CA LEU A 506 2.90 -31.27 -15.47
C LEU A 506 1.98 -32.48 -15.44
N HIS A 507 1.86 -33.10 -14.27
CA HIS A 507 1.06 -34.32 -14.09
C HIS A 507 -0.25 -34.02 -13.35
N ASN A 508 -1.33 -34.65 -13.81
CA ASN A 508 -2.64 -34.67 -13.14
C ASN A 508 -3.22 -33.28 -12.82
N LEU A 509 -3.25 -32.40 -13.80
CA LEU A 509 -3.88 -31.08 -13.67
C LEU A 509 -5.41 -31.21 -13.65
N PRO A 510 -6.11 -30.77 -12.59
CA PRO A 510 -7.57 -30.72 -12.59
C PRO A 510 -8.14 -29.75 -13.64
N GLY A 511 -9.32 -30.10 -14.16
CA GLY A 511 -10.14 -29.24 -15.02
C GLY A 511 -10.98 -28.25 -14.22
N ALA A 512 -11.74 -27.42 -14.91
CA ALA A 512 -12.48 -26.28 -14.35
C ALA A 512 -11.65 -25.44 -13.36
N THR A 513 -10.35 -25.30 -13.65
CA THR A 513 -9.35 -24.71 -12.75
C THR A 513 -8.57 -23.63 -13.49
N ILE A 514 -8.42 -22.47 -12.85
CA ILE A 514 -7.61 -21.35 -13.31
C ILE A 514 -6.21 -21.54 -12.75
N TYR A 515 -5.20 -21.45 -13.60
CA TYR A 515 -3.80 -21.57 -13.21
C TYR A 515 -3.09 -20.25 -13.45
N SER A 516 -2.36 -19.77 -12.45
CA SER A 516 -1.48 -18.61 -12.57
C SER A 516 -0.04 -19.03 -12.34
N PHE A 517 0.88 -18.51 -13.15
CA PHE A 517 2.29 -18.85 -13.07
C PHE A 517 3.16 -17.59 -13.12
N SER A 518 4.37 -17.71 -12.57
CA SER A 518 5.40 -16.68 -12.63
C SER A 518 6.77 -17.32 -12.71
N ILE A 519 7.70 -16.71 -13.44
CA ILE A 519 9.04 -17.25 -13.65
C ILE A 519 10.01 -16.14 -14.02
N TRP A 520 11.29 -16.31 -13.69
CA TRP A 520 12.36 -15.45 -14.18
C TRP A 520 13.03 -16.10 -15.39
N VAL A 521 13.24 -15.30 -16.42
CA VAL A 521 13.80 -15.71 -17.70
C VAL A 521 15.09 -14.93 -17.97
N LYS A 522 16.15 -15.63 -18.33
CA LYS A 522 17.40 -15.04 -18.82
C LYS A 522 17.74 -15.66 -20.16
N ILE A 523 18.31 -14.87 -21.07
CA ILE A 523 18.64 -15.32 -22.42
C ILE A 523 20.13 -15.16 -22.72
N LYS A 524 20.65 -16.00 -23.62
CA LYS A 524 21.96 -15.85 -24.26
C LYS A 524 21.83 -16.03 -25.77
N GLY A 525 22.68 -15.33 -26.53
CA GLY A 525 22.74 -15.44 -28.00
C GLY A 525 21.96 -14.35 -28.77
N ALA A 526 21.26 -13.45 -28.09
CA ALA A 526 20.61 -12.27 -28.67
C ALA A 526 20.53 -11.12 -27.65
N ASP A 527 20.61 -9.86 -28.09
CA ASP A 527 20.56 -8.69 -27.18
C ASP A 527 19.22 -8.58 -26.43
N SER A 528 18.12 -8.80 -27.15
CA SER A 528 16.79 -8.98 -26.56
C SER A 528 15.90 -9.84 -27.46
N THR A 529 14.94 -10.56 -26.89
CA THR A 529 13.94 -11.32 -27.66
C THR A 529 12.65 -11.52 -26.87
N LEU A 530 11.54 -11.67 -27.60
CA LEU A 530 10.25 -12.01 -27.01
C LEU A 530 10.22 -13.50 -26.66
N ILE A 531 10.04 -13.80 -25.38
CA ILE A 531 9.82 -15.14 -24.85
C ILE A 531 8.34 -15.31 -24.55
N ARG A 532 7.78 -16.46 -24.94
CA ARG A 532 6.40 -16.85 -24.73
C ARG A 532 6.33 -18.14 -23.94
N ALA A 533 5.40 -18.20 -23.00
CA ALA A 533 4.98 -19.43 -22.39
C ALA A 533 3.79 -20.01 -23.17
N SER A 534 3.82 -21.30 -23.48
CA SER A 534 2.73 -22.04 -24.15
C SER A 534 2.46 -23.35 -23.41
N LEU A 535 1.24 -23.87 -23.50
CA LEU A 535 0.83 -25.11 -22.82
C LEU A 535 0.17 -26.07 -23.81
N THR A 536 0.73 -27.27 -23.92
CA THR A 536 0.08 -28.39 -24.63
C THR A 536 -0.43 -29.39 -23.62
N SER A 537 -1.72 -29.69 -23.63
CA SER A 537 -2.33 -30.76 -22.84
C SER A 537 -2.94 -31.82 -23.76
N GLU A 538 -3.41 -32.94 -23.19
CA GLU A 538 -4.06 -34.02 -23.95
C GLU A 538 -5.27 -33.55 -24.78
N ASN A 539 -6.03 -32.57 -24.28
CA ASN A 539 -7.31 -32.14 -24.86
C ASN A 539 -7.34 -30.67 -25.29
N GLU A 540 -6.40 -29.86 -24.83
CA GLU A 540 -6.39 -28.40 -25.01
C GLU A 540 -4.97 -27.92 -25.35
N ASN A 541 -4.85 -26.97 -26.27
CA ASN A 541 -3.57 -26.36 -26.64
C ASN A 541 -3.66 -24.84 -26.55
N TYR A 542 -2.76 -24.25 -25.77
CA TYR A 542 -2.66 -22.81 -25.57
C TYR A 542 -1.36 -22.30 -26.20
N SER A 543 -1.50 -21.60 -27.33
CA SER A 543 -0.36 -21.05 -28.07
C SER A 543 0.40 -19.97 -27.30
N CYS A 544 -0.28 -19.24 -26.42
CA CYS A 544 0.36 -18.27 -25.52
C CYS A 544 -0.46 -18.07 -24.24
N ILE A 545 0.23 -18.15 -23.11
CA ILE A 545 -0.34 -18.00 -21.75
C ILE A 545 0.42 -16.95 -20.91
N GLY A 546 1.45 -16.32 -21.48
CA GLY A 546 2.21 -15.22 -20.91
C GLY A 546 3.41 -14.90 -21.79
N SER A 547 3.90 -13.66 -21.77
CA SER A 547 5.06 -13.24 -22.55
C SER A 547 5.93 -12.22 -21.81
N VAL A 548 7.21 -12.18 -22.18
CA VAL A 548 8.17 -11.17 -21.73
C VAL A 548 9.17 -10.83 -22.83
N ILE A 549 9.53 -9.56 -23.00
CA ILE A 549 10.76 -9.19 -23.71
C ILE A 549 11.94 -9.39 -22.75
N ALA A 550 12.71 -10.46 -22.98
CA ALA A 550 13.91 -10.76 -22.20
C ALA A 550 15.14 -10.11 -22.85
N SER A 551 16.07 -9.61 -22.04
CA SER A 551 17.35 -9.02 -22.50
C SER A 551 18.55 -9.87 -22.06
N SER A 552 19.61 -9.87 -22.87
CA SER A 552 20.87 -10.56 -22.53
C SER A 552 21.52 -9.93 -21.30
N GLY A 553 22.22 -10.75 -20.52
CA GLY A 553 22.98 -10.31 -19.35
C GLY A 553 22.19 -10.26 -18.04
N CYS A 554 20.86 -10.40 -18.06
CA CYS A 554 20.03 -10.16 -16.89
C CYS A 554 18.69 -10.95 -16.88
N TRP A 555 18.03 -10.99 -15.72
CA TRP A 555 16.79 -11.72 -15.48
C TRP A 555 15.56 -10.85 -15.70
N SER A 556 14.61 -11.36 -16.47
CA SER A 556 13.34 -10.71 -16.83
C SER A 556 12.16 -11.49 -16.23
N PHE A 557 11.20 -10.79 -15.63
CA PHE A 557 10.06 -11.42 -14.98
C PHE A 557 8.92 -11.70 -15.97
N LEU A 558 8.51 -12.95 -16.08
CA LEU A 558 7.39 -13.40 -16.89
C LEU A 558 6.28 -13.91 -15.97
N LYS A 559 5.08 -13.37 -16.12
CA LYS A 559 3.87 -13.76 -15.40
C LYS A 559 2.76 -14.08 -16.39
N GLY A 560 1.94 -15.07 -16.09
CA GLY A 560 0.86 -15.49 -16.97
C GLY A 560 -0.06 -16.51 -16.32
N GLY A 561 -0.83 -17.23 -17.14
CA GLY A 561 -1.71 -18.29 -16.70
C GLY A 561 -2.68 -18.77 -17.77
N PHE A 562 -3.47 -19.78 -17.43
CA PHE A 562 -4.43 -20.44 -18.31
C PHE A 562 -5.60 -21.00 -17.50
N THR A 563 -6.68 -21.42 -18.16
CA THR A 563 -7.83 -22.07 -17.51
C THR A 563 -8.08 -23.40 -18.17
N LEU A 564 -7.87 -24.52 -17.49
CA LEU A 564 -8.22 -25.83 -18.05
C LEU A 564 -9.70 -26.09 -17.83
N LEU A 565 -10.41 -26.46 -18.89
CA LEU A 565 -11.82 -26.84 -18.79
C LEU A 565 -11.95 -28.32 -18.42
N SER A 566 -11.11 -29.17 -19.01
CA SER A 566 -11.06 -30.61 -18.73
C SER A 566 -9.79 -31.00 -17.97
N PRO A 567 -9.83 -32.01 -17.08
CA PRO A 567 -8.63 -32.51 -16.43
C PRO A 567 -7.66 -33.09 -17.46
N SER A 568 -6.36 -32.98 -17.18
CA SER A 568 -5.30 -33.54 -18.02
C SER A 568 -4.33 -34.36 -17.18
N LYS A 569 -4.02 -35.58 -17.63
CA LYS A 569 -3.05 -36.45 -16.94
C LYS A 569 -1.62 -35.98 -17.19
N LEU A 570 -1.36 -35.45 -18.38
CA LEU A 570 -0.07 -34.95 -18.79
C LEU A 570 -0.23 -33.67 -19.60
N SER A 571 0.45 -32.61 -19.17
CA SER A 571 0.57 -31.36 -19.91
C SER A 571 2.03 -30.92 -19.95
N THR A 572 2.42 -30.19 -20.99
CA THR A 572 3.77 -29.66 -21.14
C THR A 572 3.72 -28.15 -21.28
N LEU A 573 4.39 -27.45 -20.36
CA LEU A 573 4.53 -26.00 -20.32
C LEU A 573 5.87 -25.61 -20.96
N TYR A 574 5.85 -25.00 -22.14
CA TYR A 574 7.04 -24.61 -22.89
C TYR A 574 7.35 -23.13 -22.71
N PHE A 575 8.64 -22.77 -22.77
CA PHE A 575 9.13 -21.40 -22.88
C PHE A 575 9.94 -21.25 -24.15
N GLN A 576 9.45 -20.44 -25.07
CA GLN A 576 9.90 -20.43 -26.46
C GLN A 576 10.07 -19.00 -26.97
N ASN A 577 11.03 -18.80 -27.87
CA ASN A 577 11.10 -17.56 -28.64
C ASN A 577 10.39 -17.70 -29.99
N SER A 578 10.23 -16.59 -30.71
CA SER A 578 9.63 -16.56 -32.05
C SER A 578 10.64 -16.48 -33.20
N ARG A 579 11.95 -16.35 -32.95
CA ARG A 579 12.94 -15.88 -33.95
C ARG A 579 14.29 -16.61 -34.02
N GLY A 580 14.53 -17.74 -33.34
CA GLY A 580 15.69 -18.63 -33.62
C GLY A 580 16.35 -19.30 -32.40
N ASN A 581 17.56 -19.85 -32.56
CA ASN A 581 18.39 -20.44 -31.48
C ASN A 581 18.81 -19.37 -30.44
N VAL A 582 17.98 -19.16 -29.42
CA VAL A 582 18.35 -18.38 -28.22
C VAL A 582 18.32 -19.35 -27.05
N ASP A 583 19.41 -19.40 -26.28
CA ASP A 583 19.47 -20.22 -25.08
C ASP A 583 18.64 -19.54 -23.99
N ILE A 584 17.65 -20.25 -23.45
CA ILE A 584 16.73 -19.75 -22.43
C ILE A 584 17.08 -20.41 -21.10
N GLU A 585 17.46 -19.61 -20.12
CA GLU A 585 17.63 -20.00 -18.73
C GLU A 585 16.39 -19.59 -17.93
N LEU A 586 15.89 -20.52 -17.13
CA LEU A 586 14.73 -20.31 -16.27
C LEU A 586 15.12 -20.43 -14.81
N SER A 587 14.54 -19.58 -13.98
CA SER A 587 14.72 -19.67 -12.52
C SER A 587 13.44 -19.26 -11.81
N SER A 588 13.31 -19.70 -10.56
CA SER A 588 12.24 -19.29 -9.67
C SER A 588 10.82 -19.47 -10.24
N ALA A 589 10.61 -20.58 -10.96
CA ALA A 589 9.34 -20.93 -11.57
C ALA A 589 8.28 -21.25 -10.52
N SER A 590 7.05 -20.77 -10.71
CA SER A 590 5.89 -21.05 -9.87
C SER A 590 4.62 -21.23 -10.69
N LEU A 591 3.75 -22.17 -10.30
CA LEU A 591 2.42 -22.40 -10.88
C LEU A 591 1.44 -22.77 -9.77
N LEU A 592 0.32 -22.05 -9.70
CA LEU A 592 -0.74 -22.28 -8.71
C LEU A 592 -2.10 -22.51 -9.36
N PRO A 593 -2.87 -23.51 -8.88
CA PRO A 593 -4.26 -23.71 -9.25
C PRO A 593 -5.21 -22.89 -8.38
N PHE A 594 -6.32 -22.46 -8.96
CA PHE A 594 -7.44 -21.80 -8.32
C PHE A 594 -8.74 -22.35 -8.90
N THR A 595 -9.65 -22.79 -8.04
CA THR A 595 -11.04 -23.02 -8.43
C THR A 595 -11.72 -21.70 -8.82
N ASN A 596 -12.82 -21.78 -9.58
CA ASN A 596 -13.61 -20.58 -9.90
C ASN A 596 -14.10 -19.85 -8.64
N ASP A 597 -14.44 -20.59 -7.57
CA ASP A 597 -14.88 -20.00 -6.32
C ASP A 597 -13.74 -19.31 -5.55
N GLU A 598 -12.54 -19.91 -5.53
CA GLU A 598 -11.35 -19.26 -4.94
C GLU A 598 -10.98 -17.99 -5.69
N TRP A 599 -10.99 -18.03 -7.03
CA TRP A 599 -10.68 -16.87 -7.87
C TRP A 599 -11.72 -15.76 -7.69
N LYS A 600 -13.00 -16.11 -7.64
CA LYS A 600 -14.09 -15.17 -7.36
C LYS A 600 -14.00 -14.62 -5.94
N THR A 601 -13.58 -15.41 -4.97
CA THR A 601 -13.37 -14.96 -3.59
C THR A 601 -12.21 -13.97 -3.50
N ASP A 602 -11.11 -14.18 -4.23
CA ASP A 602 -10.02 -13.19 -4.37
C ASP A 602 -10.51 -11.88 -5.01
N GLN A 603 -11.31 -11.95 -6.08
CA GLN A 603 -11.92 -10.75 -6.66
C GLN A 603 -12.83 -10.04 -5.64
N GLN A 604 -13.65 -10.78 -4.91
CA GLN A 604 -14.58 -10.23 -3.93
C GLN A 604 -13.87 -9.66 -2.70
N SER A 605 -12.78 -10.26 -2.23
CA SER A 605 -12.00 -9.72 -1.11
C SER A 605 -11.34 -8.39 -1.49
N LYS A 606 -10.93 -8.24 -2.76
CA LYS A 606 -10.42 -6.96 -3.32
C LYS A 606 -11.51 -5.89 -3.42
N ILE A 607 -12.79 -6.29 -3.55
CA ILE A 607 -13.95 -5.38 -3.66
C ILE A 607 -14.57 -5.06 -2.28
N LYS A 608 -14.66 -6.03 -1.36
CA LYS A 608 -15.39 -5.96 -0.09
C LYS A 608 -14.41 -5.88 1.10
N SER A 609 -14.48 -4.80 1.86
CA SER A 609 -14.05 -4.79 3.27
C SER A 609 -15.13 -4.02 4.07
N VAL A 610 -15.73 -4.53 5.15
CA VAL A 610 -15.16 -5.21 6.33
C VAL A 610 -16.08 -6.33 6.85
N ARG A 611 -15.45 -7.38 7.44
CA ARG A 611 -16.01 -8.45 8.31
C ARG A 611 -17.15 -9.31 7.75
N THR A 612 -16.79 -10.46 7.19
CA THR A 612 -17.37 -11.74 7.61
C THR A 612 -16.28 -12.80 7.57
N SER A 613 -16.23 -13.57 8.64
CA SER A 613 -15.32 -14.66 8.91
C SER A 613 -15.50 -15.80 7.92
N SER A 614 -14.54 -15.99 7.01
CA SER A 614 -14.22 -17.27 6.38
C SER A 614 -13.02 -17.13 5.45
N ALA A 615 -12.23 -18.20 5.41
CA ALA A 615 -10.90 -18.30 4.82
C ALA A 615 -10.82 -18.05 3.30
N ILE A 616 -9.73 -17.43 2.85
CA ILE A 616 -8.80 -17.86 1.76
C ILE A 616 -7.58 -16.90 1.78
N PRO A 617 -6.32 -17.38 1.77
CA PRO A 617 -5.13 -16.55 1.93
C PRO A 617 -4.48 -16.23 0.58
N PHE A 618 -4.88 -15.13 -0.06
CA PHE A 618 -3.95 -14.37 -0.90
C PHE A 618 -4.39 -12.90 -0.95
N CYS A 619 -3.43 -11.98 -0.83
CA CYS A 619 -3.62 -10.52 -0.77
C CYS A 619 -4.21 -9.91 0.54
N PHE A 620 -3.64 -10.20 1.71
CA PHE A 620 -3.89 -9.38 2.91
C PHE A 620 -3.02 -8.12 2.94
N ALA A 621 -3.28 -7.22 1.99
CA ALA A 621 -3.01 -5.78 2.03
C ALA A 621 -3.77 -5.03 0.90
N ILE A 622 -4.96 -5.49 0.49
CA ILE A 622 -5.75 -4.75 -0.50
C ILE A 622 -6.79 -3.90 0.23
N GLN A 623 -6.33 -2.70 0.57
CA GLN A 623 -7.10 -1.58 1.10
C GLN A 623 -8.29 -1.26 0.20
N ARG A 624 -9.53 -1.44 0.69
CA ARG A 624 -10.72 -0.60 0.45
C ARG A 624 -10.78 0.19 -0.89
N LEU A 625 -10.61 -0.48 -2.03
CA LEU A 625 -10.53 0.19 -3.34
C LEU A 625 -11.88 0.73 -3.83
N ARG A 626 -12.98 0.07 -3.45
CA ARG A 626 -14.34 0.32 -3.95
C ARG A 626 -15.36 0.63 -2.87
N LYS A 627 -15.01 0.42 -1.59
CA LYS A 627 -15.88 0.65 -0.43
C LYS A 627 -15.13 1.33 0.70
N ARG A 628 -15.84 2.12 1.51
CA ARG A 628 -15.31 2.78 2.71
C ARG A 628 -16.26 2.59 3.88
N ALA A 629 -15.69 2.34 5.07
CA ALA A 629 -16.45 2.34 6.31
C ALA A 629 -16.85 3.77 6.67
N ALA A 630 -18.09 3.94 7.14
CA ALA A 630 -18.59 5.23 7.57
C ALA A 630 -19.47 5.09 8.82
N THR A 631 -19.42 6.11 9.68
CA THR A 631 -20.24 6.20 10.89
C THR A 631 -20.99 7.51 10.89
N ILE A 632 -22.31 7.43 10.99
CA ILE A 632 -23.21 8.56 11.15
C ILE A 632 -23.46 8.75 12.64
N HIS A 633 -23.30 9.96 13.12
CA HIS A 633 -23.61 10.35 14.48
C HIS A 633 -24.77 11.34 14.47
N VAL A 634 -25.82 11.05 15.23
CA VAL A 634 -27.01 11.88 15.35
C VAL A 634 -27.03 12.54 16.72
N SER A 635 -27.28 13.85 16.74
CA SER A 635 -27.35 14.64 17.97
C SER A 635 -28.49 15.66 17.94
N ASP A 636 -28.92 16.11 19.12
CA ASP A 636 -29.88 17.20 19.26
C ASP A 636 -29.22 18.59 19.08
N GLU A 637 -30.04 19.63 19.21
CA GLU A 637 -29.59 21.03 19.09
C GLU A 637 -28.50 21.45 20.10
N TYR A 638 -28.37 20.71 21.21
CA TYR A 638 -27.41 20.94 22.29
C TYR A 638 -26.16 20.04 22.18
N GLY A 639 -26.11 19.14 21.18
CA GLY A 639 -25.00 18.22 20.95
C GLY A 639 -25.11 16.89 21.71
N ASN A 640 -26.24 16.61 22.39
CA ASN A 640 -26.46 15.32 23.03
C ASN A 640 -26.74 14.24 21.99
N ARG A 641 -26.11 13.08 22.12
CA ARG A 641 -26.29 11.95 21.20
C ARG A 641 -27.67 11.33 21.35
N LEU A 642 -28.34 11.06 20.22
CA LEU A 642 -29.71 10.55 20.18
C LEU A 642 -29.71 9.06 19.86
N GLN A 643 -29.98 8.21 20.86
CA GLN A 643 -30.17 6.76 20.69
C GLN A 643 -31.55 6.46 20.09
N GLY A 644 -31.62 5.51 19.15
CA GLY A 644 -32.87 5.09 18.52
C GLY A 644 -33.42 6.06 17.48
N ALA A 645 -32.60 6.97 16.94
CA ALA A 645 -32.92 7.68 15.70
C ALA A 645 -32.86 6.73 14.51
N GLU A 646 -33.96 6.65 13.76
CA GLU A 646 -34.08 5.86 12.55
C GLU A 646 -33.29 6.54 11.43
N ILE A 647 -32.45 5.79 10.73
CA ILE A 647 -31.62 6.23 9.61
C ILE A 647 -32.01 5.45 8.37
N THR A 648 -32.20 6.16 7.26
CA THR A 648 -32.31 5.60 5.91
C THR A 648 -31.21 6.19 5.03
N LEU A 649 -30.40 5.34 4.42
CA LEU A 649 -29.31 5.72 3.53
C LEU A 649 -29.56 5.23 2.12
N GLN A 650 -29.36 6.13 1.16
CA GLN A 650 -29.46 5.82 -0.26
C GLN A 650 -28.22 6.34 -0.98
N GLN A 651 -27.52 5.45 -1.69
CA GLN A 651 -26.45 5.86 -2.60
C GLN A 651 -27.09 6.55 -3.81
N VAL A 652 -26.68 7.79 -4.09
CA VAL A 652 -27.22 8.60 -5.19
C VAL A 652 -26.29 8.71 -6.38
N SER A 653 -24.98 8.49 -6.19
CA SER A 653 -24.02 8.38 -7.29
C SER A 653 -22.97 7.30 -7.02
N LYS A 654 -22.39 6.77 -8.09
CA LYS A 654 -21.30 5.79 -8.05
C LYS A 654 -20.00 6.49 -8.46
N ASP A 655 -18.95 6.29 -7.68
CA ASP A 655 -17.61 6.84 -7.97
C ASP A 655 -16.95 6.15 -9.17
N PHE A 656 -17.02 4.81 -9.24
CA PHE A 656 -16.36 4.05 -10.31
C PHE A 656 -17.03 4.29 -11.67
N PRO A 657 -16.30 4.75 -12.70
CA PRO A 657 -16.81 4.88 -14.06
C PRO A 657 -17.05 3.53 -14.72
N LEU A 658 -18.33 3.21 -14.95
CA LEU A 658 -18.78 2.13 -15.82
C LEU A 658 -19.63 2.76 -16.93
N GLY A 659 -19.16 2.61 -18.16
CA GLY A 659 -19.76 3.24 -19.33
C GLY A 659 -19.98 2.31 -20.50
N SER A 660 -20.57 2.87 -21.54
CA SER A 660 -20.78 2.19 -22.82
C SER A 660 -20.69 3.21 -23.97
N ALA A 661 -20.26 2.74 -25.14
CA ALA A 661 -20.27 3.52 -26.36
C ALA A 661 -21.71 3.93 -26.73
N ILE A 662 -21.87 5.18 -27.18
CA ILE A 662 -23.10 5.71 -27.73
C ILE A 662 -22.85 6.20 -29.16
N SER A 663 -23.85 6.04 -30.01
CA SER A 663 -23.86 6.58 -31.37
C SER A 663 -24.96 7.62 -31.52
N LYS A 664 -25.00 8.30 -32.66
CA LYS A 664 -26.05 9.27 -33.01
C LYS A 664 -27.49 8.76 -32.83
N ASN A 665 -27.71 7.45 -32.81
CA ASN A 665 -29.04 6.83 -32.72
C ASN A 665 -29.68 6.99 -31.33
N ILE A 666 -28.92 7.39 -30.31
CA ILE A 666 -29.47 7.78 -29.00
C ILE A 666 -30.18 9.14 -29.04
N LEU A 667 -29.85 9.98 -30.03
CA LEU A 667 -30.42 11.32 -30.15
C LEU A 667 -31.89 11.26 -30.58
N GLY A 668 -32.77 11.80 -29.73
CA GLY A 668 -34.22 11.78 -29.98
C GLY A 668 -34.91 10.44 -29.70
N ASN A 669 -34.17 9.42 -29.23
CA ASN A 669 -34.71 8.13 -28.86
C ASN A 669 -34.85 8.03 -27.34
N LEU A 670 -35.97 8.52 -26.80
CA LEU A 670 -36.21 8.57 -25.34
C LEU A 670 -36.07 7.20 -24.66
N PRO A 671 -36.64 6.09 -25.19
CA PRO A 671 -36.43 4.77 -24.60
C PRO A 671 -34.95 4.35 -24.53
N TYR A 672 -34.14 4.66 -25.54
CA TYR A 672 -32.70 4.38 -25.49
C TYR A 672 -32.00 5.23 -24.43
N GLN A 673 -32.32 6.53 -24.38
CA GLN A 673 -31.77 7.45 -23.39
C GLN A 673 -32.05 6.96 -21.96
N GLU A 674 -33.30 6.64 -21.65
CA GLU A 674 -33.73 6.11 -20.35
C GLU A 674 -33.05 4.78 -20.02
N TRP A 675 -32.94 3.88 -21.01
CA TRP A 675 -32.25 2.59 -20.82
C TRP A 675 -30.75 2.80 -20.50
N PHE A 676 -30.09 3.75 -21.15
CA PHE A 676 -28.67 4.04 -20.96
C PHE A 676 -28.36 4.70 -19.62
N VAL A 677 -29.05 5.80 -19.29
CA VAL A 677 -28.76 6.62 -18.09
C VAL A 677 -29.04 5.88 -16.78
N LYS A 678 -29.90 4.86 -16.82
CA LYS A 678 -30.16 3.99 -15.67
C LYS A 678 -28.95 3.12 -15.30
N ARG A 679 -28.02 2.88 -16.24
CA ARG A 679 -26.95 1.89 -16.12
C ARG A 679 -25.57 2.49 -16.06
N PHE A 680 -25.32 3.50 -16.87
CA PHE A 680 -23.97 4.00 -17.12
C PHE A 680 -23.80 5.41 -16.57
N ASN A 681 -22.66 5.66 -15.93
CA ASN A 681 -22.23 7.01 -15.52
C ASN A 681 -21.15 7.59 -16.45
N ALA A 682 -20.68 6.81 -17.43
CA ALA A 682 -19.69 7.22 -18.42
C ALA A 682 -20.10 6.85 -19.85
N ALA A 683 -19.59 7.57 -20.84
CA ALA A 683 -19.84 7.33 -22.25
C ALA A 683 -18.57 7.53 -23.11
N VAL A 684 -18.60 6.99 -24.32
CA VAL A 684 -17.66 7.28 -25.40
C VAL A 684 -18.45 7.35 -26.70
N PHE A 685 -18.04 8.16 -27.67
CA PHE A 685 -18.76 8.25 -28.94
C PHE A 685 -18.18 7.22 -29.91
N GLU A 686 -19.03 6.36 -30.48
CA GLU A 686 -18.59 5.21 -31.28
C GLU A 686 -17.80 5.64 -32.53
N ASN A 687 -18.30 6.66 -33.23
CA ASN A 687 -17.68 7.15 -34.47
C ASN A 687 -17.71 8.67 -34.62
N GLU A 688 -18.54 9.36 -33.84
CA GLU A 688 -18.95 10.73 -34.13
C GLU A 688 -17.81 11.74 -33.95
N LEU A 689 -16.78 11.43 -33.16
CA LEU A 689 -15.58 12.28 -33.02
C LEU A 689 -14.46 11.92 -33.98
N LYS A 690 -14.47 10.73 -34.60
CA LYS A 690 -13.41 10.26 -35.49
C LYS A 690 -13.21 11.26 -36.65
N TRP A 691 -11.99 11.34 -37.17
CA TRP A 691 -11.64 12.37 -38.15
C TRP A 691 -12.50 12.30 -39.42
N SER A 692 -12.83 11.09 -39.88
CA SER A 692 -13.73 10.87 -41.03
C SER A 692 -15.15 11.39 -40.81
N ALA A 693 -15.66 11.42 -39.58
CA ALA A 693 -16.98 11.93 -39.25
C ALA A 693 -17.02 13.46 -39.13
N THR A 694 -15.96 14.05 -38.59
CA THR A 694 -15.90 15.47 -38.26
C THR A 694 -15.25 16.32 -39.34
N GLU A 695 -14.45 15.74 -40.24
CA GLU A 695 -13.86 16.42 -41.41
C GLU A 695 -13.79 15.49 -42.64
N PRO A 696 -14.94 15.11 -43.22
CA PRO A 696 -14.97 14.21 -44.37
C PRO A 696 -14.34 14.82 -45.64
N LYS A 697 -14.18 16.14 -45.70
CA LYS A 697 -13.51 16.88 -46.78
C LYS A 697 -12.59 17.95 -46.17
N PRO A 698 -11.45 18.28 -46.81
CA PRO A 698 -10.49 19.24 -46.27
C PRO A 698 -11.15 20.57 -45.90
N GLY A 699 -10.97 21.02 -44.66
CA GLY A 699 -11.50 22.29 -44.13
C GLY A 699 -13.03 22.34 -43.98
N LYS A 700 -13.75 21.22 -44.15
CA LYS A 700 -15.21 21.14 -44.00
C LYS A 700 -15.57 20.42 -42.70
N LEU A 701 -15.35 21.14 -41.60
CA LEU A 701 -15.65 20.67 -40.24
C LEU A 701 -17.16 20.53 -40.02
N ASN A 702 -17.59 19.43 -39.39
CA ASN A 702 -18.95 19.21 -38.95
C ASN A 702 -18.98 18.54 -37.57
N TYR A 703 -19.31 19.34 -36.56
CA TYR A 703 -19.41 18.89 -35.17
C TYR A 703 -20.84 18.77 -34.65
N THR A 704 -21.84 18.91 -35.55
CA THR A 704 -23.26 18.98 -35.17
C THR A 704 -23.73 17.78 -34.35
N ILE A 705 -23.24 16.58 -34.66
CA ILE A 705 -23.66 15.35 -33.98
C ILE A 705 -22.90 15.16 -32.65
N PRO A 706 -21.56 15.26 -32.61
CA PRO A 706 -20.82 15.30 -31.34
C PRO A 706 -21.34 16.34 -30.34
N ASP A 707 -21.66 17.55 -30.80
CA ASP A 707 -22.20 18.61 -29.94
C ASP A 707 -23.51 18.17 -29.26
N LYS A 708 -24.42 17.53 -30.02
CA LYS A 708 -25.67 16.99 -29.47
C LYS A 708 -25.47 15.81 -28.54
N LEU A 709 -24.47 14.96 -28.79
CA LEU A 709 -24.13 13.86 -27.89
C LEU A 709 -23.54 14.39 -26.59
N LEU A 710 -22.70 15.43 -26.64
CA LEU A 710 -22.22 16.12 -25.44
C LEU A 710 -23.35 16.80 -24.68
N ASP A 711 -24.32 17.41 -25.36
CA ASP A 711 -25.51 17.96 -24.70
C ASP A 711 -26.30 16.87 -23.95
N PHE A 712 -26.44 15.68 -24.54
CA PHE A 712 -27.03 14.51 -23.87
C PHE A 712 -26.21 14.07 -22.64
N VAL A 713 -24.88 13.96 -22.78
CA VAL A 713 -23.95 13.63 -21.68
C VAL A 713 -24.09 14.63 -20.53
N ARG A 714 -24.01 15.94 -20.83
CA ARG A 714 -24.13 17.03 -19.84
C ARG A 714 -25.48 17.03 -19.15
N SER A 715 -26.58 16.91 -19.92
CA SER A 715 -27.94 16.93 -19.38
C SER A 715 -28.22 15.79 -18.40
N ASN A 716 -27.51 14.67 -18.55
CA ASN A 716 -27.63 13.48 -17.70
C ASN A 716 -26.49 13.33 -16.69
N LYS A 717 -25.62 14.34 -16.55
CA LYS A 717 -24.50 14.36 -15.60
C LYS A 717 -23.55 13.16 -15.77
N LEU A 718 -23.33 12.76 -17.01
CA LEU A 718 -22.41 11.70 -17.38
C LEU A 718 -21.02 12.30 -17.67
N ILE A 719 -19.98 11.47 -17.59
CA ILE A 719 -18.64 11.80 -18.10
C ILE A 719 -18.43 11.17 -19.48
N ALA A 720 -17.58 11.76 -20.33
CA ALA A 720 -17.29 11.23 -21.66
C ALA A 720 -15.78 11.15 -21.95
N ARG A 721 -15.36 10.08 -22.64
CA ARG A 721 -14.01 9.96 -23.22
C ARG A 721 -14.02 10.48 -24.67
N GLY A 722 -13.00 11.24 -25.03
CA GLY A 722 -12.76 11.72 -26.39
C GLY A 722 -12.04 10.64 -27.21
N HIS A 723 -12.78 9.96 -28.07
CA HIS A 723 -12.27 8.90 -28.93
C HIS A 723 -12.62 9.20 -30.40
N ASN A 724 -11.67 9.51 -31.27
CA ASN A 724 -10.24 9.73 -31.04
C ASN A 724 -9.75 10.92 -31.87
N ILE A 725 -8.55 11.43 -31.57
CA ILE A 725 -7.96 12.51 -32.37
C ILE A 725 -7.45 11.93 -33.70
N PHE A 726 -6.60 10.91 -33.62
CA PHE A 726 -6.01 10.18 -34.73
C PHE A 726 -6.18 8.66 -34.58
N TRP A 727 -6.26 7.98 -35.72
CA TRP A 727 -6.21 6.53 -35.82
C TRP A 727 -5.13 6.15 -36.82
N GLU A 728 -4.19 5.31 -36.41
CA GLU A 728 -3.03 4.92 -37.23
C GLU A 728 -3.41 3.97 -38.37
N ALA A 729 -4.54 3.26 -38.27
CA ALA A 729 -5.04 2.39 -39.32
C ALA A 729 -5.55 3.21 -40.53
N PRO A 730 -4.94 3.06 -41.74
CA PRO A 730 -5.30 3.88 -42.90
C PRO A 730 -6.76 3.72 -43.35
N SER A 731 -7.40 2.57 -43.09
CA SER A 731 -8.80 2.32 -43.44
C SER A 731 -9.80 3.24 -42.73
N TYR A 732 -9.39 3.87 -41.63
CA TYR A 732 -10.26 4.74 -40.84
C TYR A 732 -9.87 6.23 -40.88
N THR A 733 -8.78 6.53 -41.59
CA THR A 733 -8.33 7.90 -41.88
C THR A 733 -9.11 8.48 -43.07
N PRO A 734 -9.48 9.78 -43.09
CA PRO A 734 -10.19 10.37 -44.23
C PRO A 734 -9.44 10.16 -45.55
N SER A 735 -10.15 9.83 -46.62
CA SER A 735 -9.54 9.50 -47.91
C SER A 735 -8.67 10.62 -48.49
N TRP A 736 -8.99 11.88 -48.18
CA TRP A 736 -8.21 13.04 -48.61
C TRP A 736 -6.87 13.19 -47.86
N VAL A 737 -6.73 12.60 -46.67
CA VAL A 737 -5.50 12.61 -45.86
C VAL A 737 -4.52 11.54 -46.33
N LEU A 738 -5.02 10.41 -46.85
CA LEU A 738 -4.19 9.24 -47.22
C LEU A 738 -3.05 9.57 -48.20
N ASN A 739 -3.28 10.52 -49.11
CA ASN A 739 -2.30 10.92 -50.13
C ASN A 739 -1.42 12.09 -49.70
N LEU A 740 -1.65 12.69 -48.53
CA LEU A 740 -0.80 13.76 -48.02
C LEU A 740 0.53 13.19 -47.50
N THR A 741 1.59 14.00 -47.61
CA THR A 741 2.94 13.72 -47.11
C THR A 741 3.62 15.04 -46.72
N GLY A 742 4.73 14.96 -45.97
CA GLY A 742 5.53 16.14 -45.61
C GLY A 742 4.72 17.23 -44.92
N SER A 743 4.96 18.49 -45.30
CA SER A 743 4.33 19.66 -44.69
C SER A 743 2.81 19.69 -44.82
N ASP A 744 2.25 19.15 -45.90
CA ASP A 744 0.79 19.17 -46.12
C ASP A 744 0.07 18.26 -45.12
N LEU A 745 0.66 17.09 -44.83
CA LEU A 745 0.14 16.17 -43.82
C LEU A 745 0.35 16.74 -42.41
N GLU A 746 1.51 17.32 -42.13
CA GLU A 746 1.80 17.97 -40.86
C GLU A 746 0.81 19.12 -40.56
N GLN A 747 0.52 19.95 -41.57
CA GLN A 747 -0.48 21.02 -41.45
C GLN A 747 -1.89 20.46 -41.20
N ALA A 748 -2.27 19.36 -41.87
CA ALA A 748 -3.57 18.72 -41.66
C ALA A 748 -3.70 18.16 -40.23
N VAL A 749 -2.66 17.50 -39.73
CA VAL A 749 -2.60 16.98 -38.35
C VAL A 749 -2.70 18.13 -37.34
N ASN A 750 -1.90 19.19 -37.49
CA ASN A 750 -1.93 20.30 -36.55
C ASN A 750 -3.28 21.03 -36.57
N SER A 751 -3.87 21.21 -37.76
CA SER A 751 -5.23 21.75 -37.90
C SER A 751 -6.28 20.84 -37.24
N ARG A 752 -6.11 19.52 -37.30
CA ARG A 752 -7.00 18.55 -36.65
C ARG A 752 -6.95 18.68 -35.13
N ILE A 753 -5.77 18.75 -34.54
CA ILE A 753 -5.62 18.92 -33.09
C ILE A 753 -6.24 20.24 -32.65
N ALA A 754 -5.86 21.35 -33.30
CA ALA A 754 -6.37 22.68 -32.96
C ALA A 754 -7.90 22.74 -33.06
N SER A 755 -8.48 22.34 -34.20
CA SER A 755 -9.94 22.41 -34.39
C SER A 755 -10.74 21.55 -33.40
N LEU A 756 -10.23 20.37 -33.04
CA LEU A 756 -10.93 19.46 -32.14
C LEU A 756 -10.74 19.84 -30.67
N MET A 757 -9.50 20.07 -30.23
CA MET A 757 -9.19 20.31 -28.84
C MET A 757 -9.53 21.73 -28.39
N ASP A 758 -9.40 22.75 -29.24
CA ASP A 758 -9.83 24.12 -28.88
C ASP A 758 -11.35 24.16 -28.66
N LYS A 759 -12.11 23.40 -29.45
CA LYS A 759 -13.58 23.36 -29.35
C LYS A 759 -14.07 22.59 -28.13
N TYR A 760 -13.42 21.49 -27.77
CA TYR A 760 -13.87 20.58 -26.71
C TYR A 760 -13.00 20.62 -25.45
N LYS A 761 -12.27 21.71 -25.26
CA LYS A 761 -11.42 21.94 -24.09
C LYS A 761 -12.22 21.75 -22.80
N GLY A 762 -11.76 20.83 -21.94
CA GLY A 762 -12.44 20.51 -20.67
C GLY A 762 -13.78 19.76 -20.77
N GLU A 763 -14.26 19.38 -21.97
CA GLU A 763 -15.53 18.65 -22.12
C GLU A 763 -15.36 17.12 -21.96
N PHE A 764 -14.20 16.59 -22.34
CA PHE A 764 -13.86 15.16 -22.21
C PHE A 764 -12.86 14.95 -21.08
N ILE A 765 -13.08 13.91 -20.27
CA ILE A 765 -12.20 13.60 -19.13
C ILE A 765 -10.86 12.99 -19.58
N HIS A 766 -10.86 12.34 -20.74
CA HIS A 766 -9.71 11.65 -21.34
C HIS A 766 -9.71 11.85 -22.85
N TRP A 767 -8.53 11.80 -23.47
CA TRP A 767 -8.37 11.76 -24.93
C TRP A 767 -7.52 10.58 -25.38
N ASP A 768 -8.06 9.79 -26.31
CA ASP A 768 -7.28 8.85 -27.11
C ASP A 768 -6.62 9.64 -28.26
N VAL A 769 -5.34 9.98 -28.09
CA VAL A 769 -4.63 10.88 -29.00
C VAL A 769 -4.31 10.18 -30.31
N SER A 770 -3.58 9.07 -30.26
CA SER A 770 -3.35 8.20 -31.42
C SER A 770 -3.74 6.76 -31.06
N ASN A 771 -4.71 6.23 -31.78
CA ASN A 771 -5.24 4.87 -31.59
C ASN A 771 -4.42 3.86 -32.39
N GLU A 772 -4.08 2.73 -31.77
CA GLU A 772 -3.47 1.55 -32.40
C GLU A 772 -2.06 1.73 -32.99
N MET A 773 -1.24 2.57 -32.35
CA MET A 773 0.14 2.87 -32.75
C MET A 773 1.15 1.74 -32.53
N LEU A 774 0.78 0.64 -31.86
CA LEU A 774 1.62 -0.57 -31.85
C LEU A 774 1.42 -1.41 -33.11
N HIS A 775 0.27 -1.31 -33.77
CA HIS A 775 -0.10 -2.15 -34.90
C HIS A 775 0.14 -1.46 -36.25
N TYR A 776 0.03 -0.13 -36.27
CA TYR A 776 0.15 0.69 -37.47
C TYR A 776 1.04 1.90 -37.18
N GLY A 777 1.74 2.38 -38.21
CA GLY A 777 2.61 3.56 -38.13
C GLY A 777 2.35 4.56 -39.24
N PHE A 778 1.10 4.72 -39.71
CA PHE A 778 0.76 5.53 -40.88
C PHE A 778 1.36 6.94 -40.81
N TYR A 779 1.28 7.58 -39.64
CA TYR A 779 1.82 8.92 -39.48
C TYR A 779 3.34 8.91 -39.32
N GLU A 780 3.91 8.00 -38.52
CA GLU A 780 5.36 7.88 -38.34
C GLU A 780 6.09 7.51 -39.65
N ASP A 781 5.48 6.71 -40.51
CA ASP A 781 6.01 6.33 -41.83
C ASP A 781 6.08 7.52 -42.80
N LYS A 782 5.17 8.50 -42.67
CA LYS A 782 5.03 9.64 -43.58
C LYS A 782 5.66 10.93 -43.07
N LEU A 783 5.67 11.15 -41.76
CA LEU A 783 6.17 12.35 -41.09
C LEU A 783 7.49 12.10 -40.32
N GLY A 784 7.87 10.84 -40.14
CA GLY A 784 9.07 10.42 -39.42
C GLY A 784 8.77 9.87 -38.02
N PRO A 785 9.76 9.22 -37.37
CA PRO A 785 9.57 8.44 -36.15
C PRO A 785 9.13 9.25 -34.92
N ASN A 786 9.19 10.59 -34.97
CA ASN A 786 8.74 11.48 -33.90
C ASN A 786 7.33 12.05 -34.13
N ALA A 787 6.62 11.63 -35.18
CA ALA A 787 5.29 12.16 -35.51
C ALA A 787 4.31 12.01 -34.35
N THR A 788 4.18 10.81 -33.81
CA THR A 788 3.25 10.56 -32.71
C THR A 788 3.67 11.31 -31.44
N LEU A 789 4.97 11.45 -31.17
CA LEU A 789 5.47 12.30 -30.08
C LEU A 789 4.96 13.75 -30.22
N SER A 790 5.09 14.34 -31.41
CA SER A 790 4.60 15.68 -31.72
C SER A 790 3.08 15.80 -31.57
N PHE A 791 2.31 14.74 -31.85
CA PHE A 791 0.86 14.75 -31.67
C PHE A 791 0.47 14.90 -30.20
N PHE A 792 1.14 14.15 -29.31
CA PHE A 792 0.92 14.27 -27.87
C PHE A 792 1.41 15.63 -27.33
N GLU A 793 2.54 16.16 -27.85
CA GLU A 793 3.04 17.50 -27.47
C GLU A 793 2.03 18.59 -27.84
N THR A 794 1.54 18.55 -29.07
CA THR A 794 0.59 19.53 -29.59
C THR A 794 -0.77 19.40 -28.89
N ALA A 795 -1.22 18.17 -28.60
CA ALA A 795 -2.45 17.92 -27.84
C ALA A 795 -2.35 18.49 -26.41
N HIS A 796 -1.25 18.22 -25.71
CA HIS A 796 -1.01 18.74 -24.37
C HIS A 796 -0.89 20.28 -24.36
N GLN A 797 -0.29 20.88 -25.40
CA GLN A 797 -0.24 22.34 -25.53
C GLN A 797 -1.63 22.95 -25.75
N ALA A 798 -2.49 22.31 -26.55
CA ALA A 798 -3.86 22.77 -26.80
C ALA A 798 -4.72 22.72 -25.53
N ASP A 799 -4.63 21.62 -24.77
CA ASP A 799 -5.28 21.49 -23.46
C ASP A 799 -4.34 20.88 -22.41
N PRO A 800 -3.63 21.70 -21.62
CA PRO A 800 -2.70 21.22 -20.60
C PRO A 800 -3.36 20.45 -19.45
N LEU A 801 -4.69 20.53 -19.33
CA LEU A 801 -5.46 19.80 -18.31
C LEU A 801 -6.09 18.52 -18.86
N ALA A 802 -5.94 18.25 -20.17
CA ALA A 802 -6.43 17.03 -20.77
C ALA A 802 -5.59 15.83 -20.33
N THR A 803 -6.26 14.79 -19.87
CA THR A 803 -5.65 13.51 -19.50
C THR A 803 -5.47 12.68 -20.78
N LEU A 804 -4.23 12.45 -21.21
CA LEU A 804 -3.93 11.80 -22.50
C LEU A 804 -3.66 10.29 -22.35
N PHE A 805 -4.26 9.50 -23.25
CA PHE A 805 -4.18 8.05 -23.25
C PHE A 805 -3.51 7.51 -24.53
N MET A 806 -2.72 6.46 -24.35
CA MET A 806 -2.37 5.49 -25.40
C MET A 806 -3.41 4.38 -25.38
N ASN A 807 -4.11 4.15 -26.50
CA ASN A 807 -5.17 3.15 -26.59
C ASN A 807 -4.82 2.08 -27.63
N GLU A 808 -4.82 0.81 -27.21
CA GLU A 808 -4.40 -0.33 -28.02
C GLU A 808 -5.27 -1.57 -27.76
N PHE A 809 -5.53 -2.33 -28.83
CA PHE A 809 -6.10 -3.69 -28.75
C PHE A 809 -5.03 -4.78 -28.58
N ASN A 810 -5.49 -5.99 -28.29
CA ASN A 810 -4.69 -7.21 -28.15
C ASN A 810 -3.63 -7.24 -27.04
N VAL A 811 -3.50 -6.18 -26.24
CA VAL A 811 -2.54 -6.13 -25.11
C VAL A 811 -3.02 -6.99 -23.93
N VAL A 812 -4.31 -6.92 -23.58
CA VAL A 812 -4.90 -7.61 -22.41
C VAL A 812 -5.66 -8.87 -22.80
N GLU A 813 -6.04 -8.98 -24.07
CA GLU A 813 -6.87 -10.02 -24.66
C GLU A 813 -6.06 -11.27 -24.98
N THR A 814 -4.82 -11.09 -25.41
CA THR A 814 -3.96 -12.18 -25.86
C THR A 814 -2.48 -11.83 -25.71
N CYS A 815 -1.62 -12.84 -25.72
CA CYS A 815 -0.18 -12.64 -25.88
C CYS A 815 0.36 -13.25 -27.19
N ASN A 816 -0.55 -13.69 -28.07
CA ASN A 816 -0.24 -14.20 -29.40
C ASN A 816 0.14 -13.09 -30.38
N ASP A 817 -0.37 -11.87 -30.17
CA ASP A 817 0.02 -10.72 -30.96
C ASP A 817 1.45 -10.30 -30.58
N VAL A 818 2.36 -10.32 -31.55
CA VAL A 818 3.77 -9.93 -31.32
C VAL A 818 3.93 -8.41 -31.31
N ASN A 819 3.03 -7.66 -31.96
CA ASN A 819 3.15 -6.23 -32.13
C ASN A 819 2.71 -5.50 -30.85
N SER A 820 1.68 -6.01 -30.19
CA SER A 820 1.05 -5.43 -28.99
C SER A 820 1.32 -6.19 -27.70
N SER A 821 2.51 -6.80 -27.56
CA SER A 821 2.90 -7.37 -26.27
C SER A 821 2.88 -6.31 -25.17
N VAL A 822 2.59 -6.71 -23.93
CA VAL A 822 2.60 -5.80 -22.77
C VAL A 822 3.94 -5.05 -22.63
N ASP A 823 5.06 -5.68 -22.98
CA ASP A 823 6.37 -5.03 -23.01
C ASP A 823 6.54 -4.06 -24.18
N SER A 824 5.96 -4.37 -25.35
CA SER A 824 5.93 -3.43 -26.49
C SER A 824 5.15 -2.17 -26.13
N TYR A 825 4.01 -2.33 -25.44
CA TYR A 825 3.23 -1.21 -24.91
C TYR A 825 4.05 -0.37 -23.92
N ILE A 826 4.68 -1.02 -22.93
CA ILE A 826 5.56 -0.35 -21.95
C ILE A 826 6.72 0.35 -22.66
N ALA A 827 7.31 -0.28 -23.67
CA ALA A 827 8.42 0.28 -24.44
C ALA A 827 7.99 1.51 -25.25
N LYS A 828 6.83 1.48 -25.93
CA LYS A 828 6.28 2.65 -26.65
C LYS A 828 5.93 3.77 -25.67
N LEU A 829 5.31 3.46 -24.53
CA LEU A 829 4.98 4.45 -23.49
C LEU A 829 6.24 5.12 -22.93
N ARG A 830 7.26 4.34 -22.55
CA ARG A 830 8.58 4.87 -22.14
C ARG A 830 9.25 5.66 -23.27
N GLY A 831 9.09 5.17 -24.50
CA GLY A 831 9.52 5.81 -25.73
C GLY A 831 8.85 7.17 -25.96
N LEU A 832 7.62 7.38 -25.54
CA LEU A 832 6.99 8.72 -25.54
C LEU A 832 7.42 9.53 -24.31
N GLN A 833 7.62 8.87 -23.17
CA GLN A 833 8.07 9.49 -21.92
C GLN A 833 9.44 10.17 -22.00
N LEU A 834 10.47 9.56 -22.60
CA LEU A 834 11.84 10.11 -22.48
C LEU A 834 12.15 11.49 -23.09
N GLY A 835 11.16 12.22 -23.57
CA GLY A 835 11.32 13.37 -24.47
C GLY A 835 10.03 14.11 -24.53
N GLY A 836 9.55 14.38 -23.32
CA GLY A 836 8.61 15.43 -23.06
C GLY A 836 7.27 14.90 -22.60
N ILE A 837 6.80 13.77 -23.12
CA ILE A 837 5.39 13.38 -22.94
C ILE A 837 5.18 12.49 -21.74
N VAL A 838 4.64 13.06 -20.67
CA VAL A 838 4.09 12.27 -19.58
C VAL A 838 2.69 11.81 -20.00
N MET A 839 2.52 10.50 -20.17
CA MET A 839 1.19 9.92 -20.35
C MET A 839 0.44 9.94 -19.02
N ASP A 840 -0.83 10.28 -19.06
CA ASP A 840 -1.66 10.31 -17.87
C ASP A 840 -2.42 9.00 -17.64
N GLY A 841 -2.52 8.13 -18.65
CA GLY A 841 -3.25 6.87 -18.53
C GLY A 841 -2.94 5.82 -19.59
N ILE A 842 -3.36 4.59 -19.27
CA ILE A 842 -3.21 3.37 -20.08
C ILE A 842 -4.60 2.96 -20.59
N GLY A 843 -4.81 2.94 -21.90
CA GLY A 843 -6.03 2.47 -22.55
C GLY A 843 -5.85 1.08 -23.15
N LEU A 844 -6.72 0.15 -22.78
CA LEU A 844 -6.74 -1.22 -23.28
C LEU A 844 -8.13 -1.49 -23.86
N GLU A 845 -8.23 -1.65 -25.18
CA GLU A 845 -9.52 -1.77 -25.88
C GLU A 845 -10.33 -2.96 -25.34
N GLY A 846 -9.74 -4.17 -25.32
CA GLY A 846 -10.36 -5.33 -24.70
C GLY A 846 -11.42 -5.99 -25.57
N HIS A 847 -11.08 -6.23 -26.84
CA HIS A 847 -11.91 -6.94 -27.81
C HIS A 847 -11.77 -8.47 -27.67
N PHE A 848 -12.39 -9.07 -26.65
CA PHE A 848 -12.17 -10.46 -26.29
C PHE A 848 -12.91 -11.45 -27.20
N THR A 849 -12.29 -12.61 -27.47
CA THR A 849 -13.00 -13.79 -27.98
C THR A 849 -13.26 -14.77 -26.84
N VAL A 850 -12.22 -15.36 -26.28
CA VAL A 850 -12.28 -16.17 -25.05
C VAL A 850 -11.37 -15.50 -24.02
N PRO A 851 -11.90 -14.94 -22.93
CA PRO A 851 -11.08 -14.28 -21.92
C PRO A 851 -10.29 -15.31 -21.11
N ASN A 852 -9.02 -15.01 -20.85
CA ASN A 852 -8.19 -15.78 -19.92
C ASN A 852 -7.97 -14.94 -18.66
N PRO A 853 -8.70 -15.21 -17.55
CA PRO A 853 -8.67 -14.35 -16.36
C PRO A 853 -7.26 -14.23 -15.76
N SER A 854 -6.46 -15.30 -15.77
CA SER A 854 -5.11 -15.23 -15.23
C SER A 854 -4.16 -14.42 -16.12
N LEU A 855 -4.35 -14.46 -17.45
CA LEU A 855 -3.57 -13.61 -18.36
C LEU A 855 -3.98 -12.14 -18.21
N ILE A 856 -5.28 -11.85 -18.15
CA ILE A 856 -5.81 -10.49 -17.89
C ILE A 856 -5.17 -9.94 -16.61
N ARG A 857 -5.24 -10.70 -15.50
CA ARG A 857 -4.63 -10.30 -14.22
C ARG A 857 -3.12 -10.06 -14.34
N ALA A 858 -2.39 -10.94 -15.02
CA ALA A 858 -0.94 -10.81 -15.20
C ALA A 858 -0.56 -9.57 -16.02
N THR A 859 -1.30 -9.27 -17.09
CA THR A 859 -1.10 -8.06 -17.91
C THR A 859 -1.40 -6.80 -17.10
N LEU A 860 -2.53 -6.76 -16.38
CA LEU A 860 -2.89 -5.62 -15.54
C LEU A 860 -1.88 -5.39 -14.41
N ASP A 861 -1.42 -6.45 -13.73
CA ASP A 861 -0.40 -6.36 -12.68
C ASP A 861 0.92 -5.78 -13.22
N LYS A 862 1.31 -6.17 -14.45
CA LYS A 862 2.53 -5.69 -15.08
C LYS A 862 2.43 -4.23 -15.50
N LEU A 863 1.31 -3.82 -16.11
CA LEU A 863 1.05 -2.42 -16.47
C LEU A 863 0.92 -1.53 -15.24
N ALA A 864 0.35 -2.05 -14.15
CA ALA A 864 0.22 -1.34 -12.88
C ALA A 864 1.57 -0.93 -12.27
N THR A 865 2.67 -1.59 -12.62
CA THR A 865 4.02 -1.19 -12.18
C THR A 865 4.43 0.19 -12.69
N LEU A 866 3.76 0.72 -13.72
CA LEU A 866 3.97 2.07 -14.24
C LEU A 866 3.36 3.16 -13.34
N GLY A 867 2.47 2.79 -12.41
CA GLY A 867 1.79 3.76 -11.54
C GLY A 867 0.73 4.62 -12.24
N LEU A 868 0.41 4.33 -13.51
CA LEU A 868 -0.61 5.04 -14.28
C LEU A 868 -2.00 4.38 -14.12
N PRO A 869 -3.09 5.16 -14.16
CA PRO A 869 -4.44 4.62 -14.18
C PRO A 869 -4.69 3.82 -15.47
N ILE A 870 -5.25 2.63 -15.32
CA ILE A 870 -5.64 1.75 -16.43
C ILE A 870 -7.14 1.92 -16.70
N TRP A 871 -7.51 2.02 -17.97
CA TRP A 871 -8.89 1.97 -18.43
C TRP A 871 -9.07 0.81 -19.40
N LEU A 872 -10.14 0.04 -19.19
CA LEU A 872 -10.64 -0.89 -20.20
C LEU A 872 -11.60 -0.09 -21.07
N THR A 873 -11.24 0.20 -22.32
CA THR A 873 -11.81 1.31 -23.09
C THR A 873 -12.88 0.89 -24.09
N GLU A 874 -12.90 -0.36 -24.54
CA GLU A 874 -13.76 -0.83 -25.63
C GLU A 874 -14.23 -2.29 -25.44
N ILE A 875 -14.59 -2.68 -24.21
CA ILE A 875 -14.90 -4.07 -23.89
C ILE A 875 -16.08 -4.60 -24.71
N ASP A 876 -15.82 -5.63 -25.49
CA ASP A 876 -16.83 -6.48 -26.10
C ASP A 876 -16.38 -7.94 -26.19
N ILE A 877 -17.35 -8.82 -26.48
CA ILE A 877 -17.10 -10.23 -26.73
C ILE A 877 -17.46 -10.53 -28.20
N SER A 878 -16.60 -11.28 -28.89
CA SER A 878 -16.75 -11.66 -30.30
C SER A 878 -18.18 -12.05 -30.68
N ASN A 879 -18.66 -11.56 -31.82
CA ASN A 879 -19.96 -11.91 -32.41
C ASN A 879 -20.02 -13.32 -33.00
N THR A 880 -18.90 -14.04 -33.02
CA THR A 880 -18.85 -15.46 -33.44
C THR A 880 -19.43 -16.40 -32.37
N LEU A 881 -19.67 -15.89 -31.16
CA LEU A 881 -20.20 -16.63 -30.02
C LEU A 881 -21.70 -16.36 -29.85
N ASP A 882 -22.42 -17.34 -29.31
CA ASP A 882 -23.82 -17.13 -28.95
C ASP A 882 -23.96 -16.14 -27.78
N LYS A 883 -25.14 -15.55 -27.64
CA LYS A 883 -25.42 -14.49 -26.65
C LYS A 883 -25.18 -14.93 -25.20
N GLN A 884 -25.38 -16.22 -24.87
CA GLN A 884 -25.19 -16.72 -23.51
C GLN A 884 -23.69 -16.88 -23.19
N THR A 885 -22.91 -17.36 -24.16
CA THR A 885 -21.45 -17.41 -24.04
C THR A 885 -20.86 -16.00 -23.95
N GLN A 886 -21.33 -15.06 -24.77
CA GLN A 886 -20.95 -13.63 -24.66
C GLN A 886 -21.19 -13.09 -23.24
N ALA A 887 -22.37 -13.34 -22.66
CA ALA A 887 -22.70 -12.91 -21.31
C ALA A 887 -21.74 -13.49 -20.26
N THR A 888 -21.43 -14.78 -20.37
CA THR A 888 -20.54 -15.49 -19.45
C THR A 888 -19.13 -14.90 -19.48
N TYR A 889 -18.59 -14.66 -20.68
CA TYR A 889 -17.26 -14.08 -20.86
C TYR A 889 -17.20 -12.60 -20.48
N LEU A 890 -18.26 -11.84 -20.74
CA LEU A 890 -18.37 -10.45 -20.30
C LEU A 890 -18.26 -10.35 -18.77
N GLU A 891 -18.93 -11.24 -18.02
CA GLU A 891 -18.84 -11.23 -16.56
C GLU A 891 -17.40 -11.46 -16.07
N VAL A 892 -16.65 -12.36 -16.71
CA VAL A 892 -15.23 -12.62 -16.36
C VAL A 892 -14.42 -11.34 -16.52
N VAL A 893 -14.49 -10.70 -17.70
CA VAL A 893 -13.72 -9.48 -18.00
C VAL A 893 -14.09 -8.34 -17.06
N LEU A 894 -15.39 -8.12 -16.83
CA LEU A 894 -15.87 -7.05 -15.96
C LEU A 894 -15.41 -7.23 -14.51
N ARG A 895 -15.43 -8.46 -13.98
CA ARG A 895 -14.96 -8.74 -12.61
C ARG A 895 -13.44 -8.60 -12.48
N GLU A 896 -12.67 -9.03 -13.47
CA GLU A 896 -11.21 -8.81 -13.51
C GLU A 896 -10.89 -7.32 -13.48
N GLY A 897 -11.51 -6.53 -14.36
CA GLY A 897 -11.31 -5.08 -14.43
C GLY A 897 -11.71 -4.38 -13.13
N PHE A 898 -12.93 -4.62 -12.63
CA PHE A 898 -13.45 -3.91 -11.47
C PHE A 898 -12.67 -4.19 -10.17
N SER A 899 -12.21 -5.42 -10.00
CA SER A 899 -11.46 -5.86 -8.82
C SER A 899 -9.98 -5.42 -8.80
N HIS A 900 -9.43 -5.00 -9.95
CA HIS A 900 -8.03 -4.61 -10.04
C HIS A 900 -7.79 -3.16 -9.56
N PRO A 901 -6.82 -2.89 -8.65
CA PRO A 901 -6.59 -1.58 -8.04
C PRO A 901 -6.25 -0.45 -9.02
N SER A 902 -5.46 -0.76 -10.03
CA SER A 902 -5.01 0.22 -11.02
C SER A 902 -6.04 0.48 -12.11
N VAL A 903 -7.11 -0.32 -12.20
CA VAL A 903 -8.19 -0.06 -13.16
C VAL A 903 -9.09 1.02 -12.58
N LYS A 904 -9.23 2.14 -13.28
CA LYS A 904 -9.98 3.33 -12.85
C LYS A 904 -11.26 3.57 -13.64
N GLY A 905 -11.53 2.78 -14.67
CA GLY A 905 -12.81 2.80 -15.38
C GLY A 905 -12.91 1.69 -16.43
N ILE A 906 -14.16 1.39 -16.80
CA ILE A 906 -14.50 0.39 -17.82
C ILE A 906 -15.54 0.98 -18.76
N ILE A 907 -15.32 0.86 -20.05
CA ILE A 907 -16.23 1.26 -21.11
C ILE A 907 -16.53 0.03 -22.00
N LEU A 908 -17.81 -0.21 -22.25
CA LEU A 908 -18.29 -1.29 -23.12
C LEU A 908 -18.49 -0.81 -24.56
N TRP A 909 -18.00 -1.55 -25.55
CA TRP A 909 -18.16 -1.18 -26.97
C TRP A 909 -19.46 -1.72 -27.59
N THR A 910 -20.58 -1.22 -27.08
CA THR A 910 -21.92 -1.82 -27.29
C THR A 910 -22.97 -0.84 -27.82
N ALA A 911 -22.53 0.19 -28.55
CA ALA A 911 -23.41 1.18 -29.15
C ALA A 911 -24.48 0.52 -30.04
N LEU A 912 -25.74 0.86 -29.81
CA LEU A 912 -26.87 0.31 -30.55
C LEU A 912 -27.07 1.05 -31.87
N ASN A 913 -27.08 0.30 -32.98
CA ASN A 913 -27.44 0.77 -34.30
C ASN A 913 -28.71 0.05 -34.80
N PRO A 914 -29.45 0.61 -35.79
CA PRO A 914 -30.69 -0.01 -36.29
C PRO A 914 -30.55 -1.45 -36.78
N TYR A 915 -29.33 -1.84 -37.17
CA TYR A 915 -28.99 -3.16 -37.70
C TYR A 915 -28.24 -4.05 -36.70
N GLY A 916 -28.05 -3.61 -35.44
CA GLY A 916 -27.32 -4.33 -34.40
C GLY A 916 -26.19 -3.51 -33.79
N CYS A 917 -25.21 -4.18 -33.20
CA CYS A 917 -24.02 -3.57 -32.59
C CYS A 917 -22.77 -4.16 -33.25
N TYR A 918 -21.59 -3.58 -32.99
CA TYR A 918 -20.34 -4.03 -33.60
C TYR A 918 -20.07 -5.53 -33.38
N ARG A 919 -19.92 -5.96 -32.13
CA ARG A 919 -19.71 -7.38 -31.77
C ARG A 919 -20.72 -7.91 -30.76
N MET A 920 -21.11 -7.08 -29.80
CA MET A 920 -21.98 -7.48 -28.71
C MET A 920 -23.02 -6.39 -28.43
N CYS A 921 -24.28 -6.80 -28.33
CA CYS A 921 -25.37 -5.91 -27.90
C CYS A 921 -25.76 -6.24 -26.46
N LEU A 922 -26.07 -5.21 -25.68
CA LEU A 922 -26.65 -5.36 -24.33
C LEU A 922 -28.18 -5.48 -24.37
N THR A 923 -28.80 -4.99 -25.43
CA THR A 923 -30.26 -4.94 -25.59
C THR A 923 -30.65 -5.17 -27.05
N ASP A 924 -31.91 -5.56 -27.28
CA ASP A 924 -32.53 -5.52 -28.60
C ASP A 924 -33.05 -4.10 -28.96
N ASN A 925 -33.65 -3.96 -30.15
CA ASN A 925 -34.20 -2.70 -30.65
C ASN A 925 -35.45 -2.20 -29.88
N ASN A 926 -36.03 -3.03 -29.00
CA ASN A 926 -37.15 -2.68 -28.13
C ASN A 926 -36.70 -2.37 -26.69
N PHE A 927 -35.39 -2.21 -26.48
CA PHE A 927 -34.77 -1.96 -25.17
C PHE A 927 -35.02 -3.08 -24.15
N GLN A 928 -35.24 -4.31 -24.63
CA GLN A 928 -35.25 -5.51 -23.82
C GLN A 928 -33.83 -6.08 -23.74
N ASN A 929 -33.36 -6.32 -22.51
CA ASN A 929 -32.02 -6.84 -22.29
C ASN A 929 -31.79 -8.15 -23.04
N LEU A 930 -30.59 -8.26 -23.59
CA LEU A 930 -30.00 -9.54 -23.97
C LEU A 930 -29.23 -10.10 -22.76
N PRO A 931 -28.80 -11.38 -22.79
CA PRO A 931 -28.07 -11.98 -21.67
C PRO A 931 -26.87 -11.16 -21.17
N ALA A 932 -26.15 -10.47 -22.07
CA ALA A 932 -25.06 -9.56 -21.71
C ALA A 932 -25.55 -8.33 -20.93
N GLY A 933 -26.72 -7.77 -21.27
CA GLY A 933 -27.36 -6.70 -20.51
C GLY A 933 -27.79 -7.15 -19.12
N ASP A 934 -28.28 -8.39 -18.98
CA ASP A 934 -28.64 -8.96 -17.67
C ASP A 934 -27.43 -9.14 -16.75
N VAL A 935 -26.26 -9.47 -17.32
CA VAL A 935 -24.99 -9.48 -16.58
C VAL A 935 -24.64 -8.09 -16.06
N VAL A 936 -24.73 -7.07 -16.90
CA VAL A 936 -24.45 -5.68 -16.50
C VAL A 936 -25.40 -5.23 -15.39
N ASP A 937 -26.70 -5.49 -15.52
CA ASP A 937 -27.69 -5.12 -14.49
C ASP A 937 -27.43 -5.83 -13.16
N ARG A 938 -27.09 -7.12 -13.21
CA ARG A 938 -26.74 -7.90 -12.02
C ARG A 938 -25.48 -7.36 -11.34
N LEU A 939 -24.43 -7.06 -12.11
CA LEU A 939 -23.17 -6.53 -11.57
C LEU A 939 -23.35 -5.10 -11.02
N LEU A 940 -24.11 -4.25 -11.69
CA LEU A 940 -24.46 -2.92 -11.18
C LEU A 940 -25.21 -2.99 -9.84
N LYS A 941 -26.10 -3.97 -9.69
CA LYS A 941 -26.77 -4.25 -8.42
C LYS A 941 -25.80 -4.78 -7.35
N GLU A 942 -24.83 -5.60 -7.74
CA GLU A 942 -23.79 -6.10 -6.84
C GLU A 942 -22.78 -5.01 -6.41
N TRP A 943 -22.50 -4.05 -7.29
CA TRP A 943 -21.51 -2.99 -7.13
C TRP A 943 -22.12 -1.65 -6.72
N GLN A 944 -23.15 -1.72 -5.89
CA GLN A 944 -23.77 -0.56 -5.29
C GLN A 944 -24.16 -0.86 -3.84
N THR A 945 -24.34 0.21 -3.09
CA THR A 945 -24.91 0.11 -1.74
C THR A 945 -26.41 0.08 -1.89
N GLU A 946 -27.02 -1.06 -1.54
CA GLU A 946 -28.48 -1.12 -1.41
C GLU A 946 -28.96 -0.15 -0.34
N GLU A 947 -30.25 0.18 -0.33
CA GLU A 947 -30.81 1.04 0.70
C GLU A 947 -30.55 0.42 2.08
N ILE A 948 -29.93 1.20 2.96
CA ILE A 948 -29.63 0.77 4.31
C ILE A 948 -30.61 1.45 5.26
N GLN A 949 -31.28 0.65 6.09
CA GLN A 949 -32.13 1.12 7.16
C GLN A 949 -31.60 0.61 8.50
N GLY A 950 -31.66 1.45 9.53
CA GLY A 950 -31.31 1.03 10.88
C GLY A 950 -31.34 2.17 11.88
N ASP A 951 -31.18 1.82 13.15
CA ASP A 951 -31.29 2.77 14.25
C ASP A 951 -29.93 3.09 14.85
N THR A 952 -29.75 4.33 15.27
CA THR A 952 -28.57 4.72 16.06
C THR A 952 -28.48 3.95 17.39
N ASP A 953 -27.26 3.56 17.75
CA ASP A 953 -26.95 2.86 18.99
C ASP A 953 -27.01 3.77 20.24
N LYS A 954 -26.58 3.23 21.39
CA LYS A 954 -26.52 3.96 22.68
C LYS A 954 -25.63 5.21 22.66
N TYR A 955 -24.77 5.37 21.67
CA TYR A 955 -23.91 6.54 21.47
C TYR A 955 -24.45 7.46 20.37
N GLY A 956 -25.71 7.27 19.95
CA GLY A 956 -26.34 8.00 18.86
C GLY A 956 -25.64 7.79 17.52
N SER A 957 -25.07 6.60 17.30
CA SER A 957 -24.22 6.32 16.13
C SER A 957 -24.73 5.13 15.31
N TYR A 958 -24.52 5.16 14.00
CA TYR A 958 -24.81 4.06 13.09
C TYR A 958 -23.66 3.87 12.10
N SER A 959 -23.05 2.68 12.09
CA SER A 959 -21.90 2.37 11.25
C SER A 959 -22.25 1.42 10.12
N PHE A 960 -21.72 1.68 8.92
CA PHE A 960 -21.94 0.85 7.73
C PHE A 960 -20.70 0.86 6.82
N SER A 961 -20.69 -0.02 5.82
CA SER A 961 -19.68 -0.03 4.74
C SER A 961 -20.37 0.18 3.39
N GLY A 962 -20.15 1.35 2.80
CA GLY A 962 -20.73 1.78 1.54
C GLY A 962 -19.73 1.74 0.39
N PHE A 963 -20.21 1.55 -0.84
CA PHE A 963 -19.43 1.81 -2.05
C PHE A 963 -19.06 3.29 -2.18
N LEU A 964 -17.94 3.58 -2.85
CA LEU A 964 -17.52 4.96 -3.08
C LEU A 964 -18.57 5.69 -3.94
N GLY A 965 -18.83 6.96 -3.61
CA GLY A 965 -19.83 7.80 -4.25
C GLY A 965 -20.59 8.69 -3.26
N GLU A 966 -21.64 9.34 -3.75
CA GLU A 966 -22.47 10.25 -2.97
C GLU A 966 -23.67 9.53 -2.35
N TYR A 967 -24.09 9.98 -1.16
CA TYR A 967 -25.20 9.44 -0.39
C TYR A 967 -26.16 10.52 0.06
N ASN A 968 -27.44 10.18 0.06
CA ASN A 968 -28.47 10.86 0.84
C ASN A 968 -28.70 10.09 2.14
N VAL A 969 -28.85 10.82 3.24
CA VAL A 969 -29.23 10.30 4.54
C VAL A 969 -30.48 11.01 5.03
N HIS A 970 -31.51 10.23 5.36
CA HIS A 970 -32.73 10.67 6.00
C HIS A 970 -32.74 10.15 7.44
N VAL A 971 -32.96 11.04 8.41
CA VAL A 971 -32.99 10.68 9.83
C VAL A 971 -34.31 11.09 10.45
N VAL A 972 -34.94 10.17 11.21
CA VAL A 972 -36.18 10.41 11.97
C VAL A 972 -35.93 10.12 13.44
N PHE A 973 -36.32 11.05 14.31
CA PHE A 973 -36.36 10.80 15.74
C PHE A 973 -37.57 11.48 16.37
N LYS A 974 -38.50 10.68 16.88
CA LYS A 974 -39.81 11.14 17.38
C LYS A 974 -40.56 11.93 16.29
N ASN A 975 -40.80 13.23 16.48
CA ASN A 975 -41.49 14.10 15.53
C ASN A 975 -40.55 14.98 14.71
N LYS A 976 -39.23 14.77 14.78
CA LYS A 976 -38.24 15.53 14.03
C LYS A 976 -37.67 14.69 12.90
N THR A 977 -37.47 15.31 11.73
CA THR A 977 -36.83 14.69 10.57
C THR A 977 -35.78 15.62 9.97
N THR A 978 -34.72 15.06 9.40
CA THR A 978 -33.72 15.83 8.64
C THR A 978 -33.14 15.02 7.50
N ASN A 979 -32.71 15.72 6.45
CA ASN A 979 -32.03 15.16 5.29
C ASN A 979 -30.65 15.82 5.14
N SER A 980 -29.64 15.01 4.85
CA SER A 980 -28.30 15.50 4.52
C SER A 980 -27.70 14.68 3.38
N THR A 981 -26.63 15.20 2.79
CA THR A 981 -25.82 14.50 1.79
C THR A 981 -24.38 14.37 2.25
N PHE A 982 -23.67 13.34 1.80
CA PHE A 982 -22.22 13.20 2.03
C PHE A 982 -21.58 12.29 0.97
N SER A 983 -20.26 12.41 0.84
CA SER A 983 -19.46 11.63 -0.09
C SER A 983 -18.58 10.60 0.63
N LEU A 984 -18.44 9.43 0.01
CA LEU A 984 -17.43 8.43 0.35
C LEU A 984 -16.37 8.39 -0.74
N SER A 985 -15.19 8.90 -0.44
CA SER A 985 -13.99 8.81 -1.28
C SER A 985 -12.97 7.81 -0.73
N GLN A 986 -12.07 7.32 -1.58
CA GLN A 986 -11.04 6.33 -1.20
C GLN A 986 -10.18 6.83 -0.02
N SER A 987 -10.13 6.05 1.05
CA SER A 987 -9.32 6.31 2.25
C SER A 987 -9.36 5.10 3.20
N ASP A 988 -8.30 4.92 3.98
CA ASP A 988 -8.22 3.87 5.00
C ASP A 988 -9.03 4.22 6.27
N GLU A 989 -9.28 5.50 6.53
CA GLU A 989 -10.01 5.95 7.71
C GLU A 989 -11.53 5.82 7.55
N THR A 990 -12.21 5.46 8.64
CA THR A 990 -13.68 5.51 8.71
C THR A 990 -14.15 6.96 8.54
N LYS A 991 -15.08 7.21 7.62
CA LYS A 991 -15.68 8.54 7.44
C LYS A 991 -16.70 8.79 8.55
N HIS A 992 -16.49 9.82 9.36
CA HIS A 992 -17.48 10.24 10.36
C HIS A 992 -18.37 11.36 9.80
N ILE A 993 -19.69 11.20 9.93
CA ILE A 993 -20.71 12.16 9.50
C ILE A 993 -21.51 12.57 10.72
N ASN A 994 -21.61 13.88 11.01
CA ASN A 994 -22.44 14.37 12.10
C ASN A 994 -23.73 14.99 11.55
N ILE A 995 -24.86 14.57 12.10
CA ILE A 995 -26.20 15.05 11.76
C ILE A 995 -26.84 15.61 13.03
N LYS A 996 -27.45 16.78 12.90
CA LYS A 996 -28.06 17.51 14.01
C LYS A 996 -29.57 17.67 13.77
N LEU A 997 -30.38 17.40 14.80
CA LEU A 997 -31.86 17.40 14.78
C LEU A 997 -32.48 18.47 15.70
#